data_AF-A0A229SLG8-F1
#
_entry.id   AF-A0A229SLG8-F1
#
_cell.length_a   1.000
_cell.length_b   1.000
_cell.length_c   1.000
_cell.angle_alpha   90.00
_cell.angle_beta   90.00
_cell.angle_gamma   90.00
#
_symmetry.space_group_name_H-M   'P 1'
#
loop_
_entity.id
_entity.type
_entity.pdbx_description
1 polymer ?
#
loop_
_entity_poly.entity_id
_entity_poly.type
_entity_poly.pdbx_seq_one_letter_code
_entity_poly.pdbx_strand_id
1 'polypeptide(L)'
;MRIKSLMVITALTLALASPPASADPALTLAKPTGDRPVGTTALYLKDTSRPDPWVPSVPYRELMVSLFYPAVPSAGPKKQFMSEAEAKAVFDEAGITGIPPSVMTTVRTDAVVDAPPAGRGLPAVVLSPGFKRPRAELTSLSEDLASHGYLVVLVDHTYENVATTFPDGRVTGCAACGDHDIEFWQKLQRGRAKDVSFVLDSLAHSKWASLIDSSRIGMAGHSVGGTSTVNAMVTDPRIKAGIDMDGTQSDPLLAPGLDRPFLFFGRQSLYAPGTGVESATWDADWKQLKGWKRWLTVAGMQHPSFTDIGLVGEQLGLDFGATTPAARGQAITAAYVRAFFDQHLRGKPQPLLDQPSTRYPEVAFARTSTPYLPAPTGDRPVGSAAVYLKDTSRPDPWVPSVPYRELMVSLFYPAASAKGPKTQYLTPAESAALLKDSGLNVAPDLLTGMVTNSVADARPAGHGLPLIVLSPGYTKPRATLTALAEDLAGHGYVVAVVGHTYENAGQSFPDGRFAGCASCEVPHDDAFWEKLELGRAADVSFVLNSLTHSKWAPLIDSSRIGMAGHSIGGASTIPAMVADSRIKAGMDIDGTTHVALTPPGLSRPFMFLGHQLGETACVPGDPTWERDWAQLTGWRRWADVKGAQHASFTDVGLVGDELGVDYGAKTTALRTQEITRTYVNAFFDQHLRGESRPVLDRPGYPEVSFCH
;
A
#
# COMPACT_ATOMS: atom_id res chain seq x y z
N MET A 1 71.99 30.29 37.37
CA MET A 1 71.26 29.23 36.64
C MET A 1 69.78 29.57 36.66
N ARG A 2 69.26 30.21 35.60
CA ARG A 2 67.85 30.58 35.46
C ARG A 2 67.48 30.38 34.00
N ILE A 3 66.67 29.36 33.72
CA ILE A 3 66.07 29.18 32.40
C ILE A 3 64.58 29.40 32.58
N LYS A 4 64.12 30.50 31.98
CA LYS A 4 62.71 30.89 31.83
C LYS A 4 62.17 30.22 30.56
N SER A 5 60.94 29.74 30.68
CA SER A 5 60.11 29.18 29.61
C SER A 5 59.97 30.13 28.41
N LEU A 6 60.03 29.58 27.20
CA LEU A 6 59.69 30.27 25.95
C LEU A 6 58.58 29.51 25.22
N MET A 7 57.48 30.20 24.96
CA MET A 7 56.37 29.81 24.08
C MET A 7 56.88 29.59 22.65
N VAL A 8 56.41 28.53 21.98
CA VAL A 8 56.57 28.32 20.54
C VAL A 8 55.23 28.57 19.86
N ILE A 9 55.19 29.62 19.03
CA ILE A 9 54.14 29.88 18.04
C ILE A 9 54.74 29.45 16.70
N THR A 10 54.18 28.42 16.07
CA THR A 10 54.57 27.99 14.71
C THR A 10 53.56 28.52 13.71
N ALA A 11 54.00 29.46 12.87
CA ALA A 11 53.23 30.02 11.78
C ALA A 11 53.09 28.99 10.63
N LEU A 12 51.85 28.74 10.22
CA LEU A 12 51.47 27.85 9.12
C LEU A 12 51.62 28.61 7.79
N THR A 13 52.53 28.19 6.93
CA THR A 13 52.64 28.65 5.54
C THR A 13 51.51 28.02 4.70
N LEU A 14 50.58 28.85 4.20
CA LEU A 14 49.60 28.45 3.19
C LEU A 14 50.30 28.20 1.85
N ALA A 15 50.44 26.94 1.46
CA ALA A 15 50.67 26.56 0.07
C ALA A 15 49.32 26.53 -0.65
N LEU A 16 49.15 27.40 -1.65
CA LEU A 16 48.03 27.33 -2.59
C LEU A 16 48.19 26.08 -3.46
N ALA A 17 47.57 24.97 -3.04
CA ALA A 17 47.36 23.82 -3.89
C ALA A 17 46.20 24.14 -4.85
N SER A 18 46.47 24.16 -6.15
CA SER A 18 45.41 24.11 -7.17
C SER A 18 44.58 22.84 -6.94
N PRO A 19 43.24 22.91 -6.89
CA PRO A 19 42.43 21.71 -6.79
C PRO A 19 42.66 20.85 -8.03
N PRO A 20 42.74 19.51 -7.91
CA PRO A 20 42.68 18.65 -9.08
C PRO A 20 41.36 18.94 -9.81
N ALA A 21 41.41 19.09 -11.13
CA ALA A 21 40.23 19.18 -11.96
C ALA A 21 39.31 17.99 -11.62
N SER A 22 38.20 18.27 -10.95
CA SER A 22 37.14 17.29 -10.75
C SER A 22 36.62 16.95 -12.15
N ALA A 23 36.88 15.75 -12.63
CA ALA A 23 36.18 15.23 -13.79
C ALA A 23 34.69 15.24 -13.44
N ASP A 24 33.86 15.92 -14.23
CA ASP A 24 32.41 15.85 -14.07
C ASP A 24 32.00 14.37 -14.02
N PRO A 25 31.08 13.98 -13.12
CA PRO A 25 30.63 12.61 -13.05
C PRO A 25 30.01 12.21 -14.40
N ALA A 26 30.58 11.19 -15.05
CA ALA A 26 30.06 10.66 -16.30
C ALA A 26 28.59 10.25 -16.12
N LEU A 27 27.74 10.57 -17.11
CA LEU A 27 26.33 10.21 -17.08
C LEU A 27 26.16 8.69 -17.01
N THR A 28 25.29 8.21 -16.12
CA THR A 28 25.03 6.78 -15.93
C THR A 28 23.55 6.46 -15.78
N LEU A 29 23.15 5.29 -16.25
CA LEU A 29 21.86 4.70 -15.92
C LEU A 29 21.85 4.08 -14.51
N ALA A 30 20.66 3.70 -14.04
CA ALA A 30 20.54 2.93 -12.81
C ALA A 30 21.19 1.56 -12.99
N LYS A 31 22.04 1.17 -12.03
CA LYS A 31 22.73 -0.11 -12.08
C LYS A 31 21.74 -1.27 -11.87
N PRO A 32 21.86 -2.38 -12.62
CA PRO A 32 21.14 -3.61 -12.33
C PRO A 32 21.43 -4.09 -10.91
N THR A 33 20.38 -4.55 -10.23
CA THR A 33 20.48 -5.00 -8.83
C THR A 33 20.59 -6.52 -8.68
N GLY A 34 20.52 -7.26 -9.79
CA GLY A 34 20.64 -8.72 -9.82
C GLY A 34 22.08 -9.21 -9.86
N ASP A 35 22.24 -10.52 -9.72
CA ASP A 35 23.54 -11.19 -9.60
C ASP A 35 24.10 -11.70 -10.93
N ARG A 36 23.34 -11.60 -12.03
CA ARG A 36 23.72 -12.13 -13.34
C ARG A 36 24.27 -11.04 -14.25
N PRO A 37 25.39 -11.29 -14.98
CA PRO A 37 25.79 -10.45 -16.09
C PRO A 37 24.67 -10.37 -17.14
N VAL A 38 24.57 -9.22 -17.82
CA VAL A 38 23.54 -8.96 -18.82
C VAL A 38 24.17 -8.90 -20.21
N GLY A 39 23.57 -9.62 -21.14
CA GLY A 39 23.82 -9.54 -22.58
C GLY A 39 22.68 -8.83 -23.29
N THR A 40 22.95 -8.24 -24.45
CA THR A 40 21.92 -7.66 -25.31
C THR A 40 22.18 -7.89 -26.79
N THR A 41 21.12 -8.07 -27.56
CA THR A 41 21.15 -8.17 -29.03
C THR A 41 20.01 -7.34 -29.61
N ALA A 42 20.26 -6.64 -30.73
CA ALA A 42 19.21 -6.00 -31.51
C ALA A 42 18.70 -6.93 -32.64
N LEU A 43 17.40 -6.92 -32.87
CA LEU A 43 16.73 -7.61 -33.96
C LEU A 43 15.99 -6.59 -34.83
N TYR A 44 16.04 -6.82 -36.14
CA TYR A 44 15.18 -6.18 -37.12
C TYR A 44 14.15 -7.21 -37.58
N LEU A 45 12.86 -6.91 -37.34
CA LEU A 45 11.75 -7.78 -37.70
C LEU A 45 10.87 -7.07 -38.73
N LYS A 46 10.42 -7.83 -39.73
CA LYS A 46 9.62 -7.33 -40.84
C LYS A 46 8.36 -8.19 -41.00
N ASP A 47 7.22 -7.62 -40.64
CA ASP A 47 5.91 -8.23 -40.80
C ASP A 47 5.36 -7.91 -42.19
N THR A 48 5.51 -8.86 -43.11
CA THR A 48 4.98 -8.72 -44.48
C THR A 48 3.49 -9.02 -44.59
N SER A 49 2.83 -9.40 -43.50
CA SER A 49 1.38 -9.68 -43.48
C SER A 49 0.54 -8.44 -43.21
N ARG A 50 1.13 -7.36 -42.68
CA ARG A 50 0.46 -6.10 -42.35
C ARG A 50 1.16 -4.92 -43.00
N PRO A 51 0.45 -4.02 -43.69
CA PRO A 51 1.02 -2.73 -44.09
C PRO A 51 1.34 -1.86 -42.86
N ASP A 52 2.22 -0.87 -43.03
CA ASP A 52 2.51 0.07 -41.94
C ASP A 52 1.25 0.92 -41.63
N PRO A 53 0.85 1.05 -40.35
CA PRO A 53 -0.38 1.76 -39.99
C PRO A 53 -0.30 3.28 -40.13
N TRP A 54 0.90 3.86 -40.27
CA TRP A 54 1.14 5.30 -40.27
C TRP A 54 1.63 5.82 -41.62
N VAL A 55 2.33 4.98 -42.39
CA VAL A 55 2.86 5.33 -43.71
C VAL A 55 2.23 4.42 -44.78
N PRO A 56 1.12 4.84 -45.42
CA PRO A 56 0.35 3.98 -46.34
C PRO A 56 1.12 3.44 -47.55
N SER A 57 2.21 4.11 -47.94
CA SER A 57 3.07 3.67 -49.05
C SER A 57 3.99 2.50 -48.67
N VAL A 58 4.09 2.15 -47.39
CA VAL A 58 4.93 1.04 -46.91
C VAL A 58 4.05 -0.22 -46.71
N PRO A 59 4.20 -1.26 -47.57
CA PRO A 59 3.28 -2.41 -47.58
C PRO A 59 3.62 -3.48 -46.53
N TYR A 60 4.46 -3.16 -45.55
CA TYR A 60 4.88 -4.06 -44.48
C TYR A 60 5.11 -3.26 -43.19
N ARG A 61 5.02 -3.93 -42.03
CA ARG A 61 5.32 -3.31 -40.72
C ARG A 61 6.71 -3.73 -40.26
N GLU A 62 7.60 -2.75 -40.10
CA GLU A 62 8.95 -2.97 -39.57
C GLU A 62 8.99 -2.70 -38.07
N LEU A 63 9.81 -3.44 -37.33
CA LEU A 63 10.01 -3.24 -35.90
C LEU A 63 11.49 -3.48 -35.55
N MET A 64 12.02 -2.62 -34.69
CA MET A 64 13.31 -2.86 -34.03
C MET A 64 13.06 -3.39 -32.63
N VAL A 65 13.77 -4.45 -32.25
CA VAL A 65 13.61 -5.09 -30.95
C VAL A 65 14.98 -5.23 -30.29
N SER A 66 15.07 -4.92 -29.00
CA SER A 66 16.25 -5.23 -28.19
C SER A 66 15.92 -6.38 -27.25
N LEU A 67 16.70 -7.46 -27.34
CA LEU A 67 16.69 -8.51 -26.34
C LEU A 67 17.67 -8.15 -25.24
N PHE A 68 17.29 -8.31 -23.97
CA PHE A 68 18.21 -8.35 -22.84
C PHE A 68 18.03 -9.67 -22.11
N TYR A 69 19.13 -10.30 -21.72
CA TYR A 69 19.09 -11.63 -21.14
C TYR A 69 20.28 -11.86 -20.18
N PRO A 70 20.16 -12.79 -19.22
CA PRO A 70 21.31 -13.29 -18.47
C PRO A 70 22.35 -13.80 -19.45
N ALA A 71 23.60 -13.40 -19.26
CA ALA A 71 24.70 -13.78 -20.13
C ALA A 71 25.84 -14.44 -19.36
N VAL A 72 26.64 -15.21 -20.10
CA VAL A 72 27.95 -15.66 -19.61
C VAL A 72 28.83 -14.41 -19.43
N PRO A 73 29.57 -14.27 -18.30
CA PRO A 73 30.50 -13.16 -18.13
C PRO A 73 31.42 -13.03 -19.35
N SER A 74 31.32 -11.90 -20.05
CA SER A 74 32.00 -11.69 -21.33
C SER A 74 32.65 -10.31 -21.35
N ALA A 75 33.86 -10.24 -21.88
CA ALA A 75 34.46 -8.97 -22.29
C ALA A 75 33.87 -8.56 -23.65
N GLY A 76 33.57 -7.29 -23.83
CA GLY A 76 32.99 -6.80 -25.08
C GLY A 76 32.48 -5.35 -24.95
N PRO A 77 32.07 -4.75 -26.07
CA PRO A 77 31.49 -3.42 -26.04
C PRO A 77 30.18 -3.42 -25.25
N LYS A 78 30.00 -2.39 -24.42
CA LYS A 78 28.72 -2.14 -23.74
C LYS A 78 27.72 -1.55 -24.71
N LYS A 79 26.43 -1.80 -24.47
CA LYS A 79 25.34 -1.21 -25.26
C LYS A 79 25.47 0.31 -25.26
N GLN A 80 25.40 0.94 -26.42
CA GLN A 80 25.23 2.39 -26.47
C GLN A 80 23.81 2.76 -25.99
N PHE A 81 23.68 3.78 -25.14
CA PHE A 81 22.36 4.19 -24.66
C PHE A 81 21.48 4.67 -25.82
N MET A 82 21.91 5.72 -26.53
CA MET A 82 21.30 6.26 -27.74
C MET A 82 22.37 6.66 -28.76
N SER A 83 22.03 6.60 -30.05
CA SER A 83 22.83 7.25 -31.08
C SER A 83 22.69 8.78 -30.99
N GLU A 84 23.63 9.53 -31.59
CA GLU A 84 23.54 10.99 -31.62
C GLU A 84 22.31 11.49 -32.38
N ALA A 85 21.90 10.78 -33.44
CA ALA A 85 20.69 11.11 -34.20
C ALA A 85 19.42 10.91 -33.36
N GLU A 86 19.34 9.81 -32.61
CA GLU A 86 18.23 9.55 -31.68
C GLU A 86 18.18 10.60 -30.56
N ALA A 87 19.33 10.89 -29.95
CA ALA A 87 19.45 11.91 -28.92
C ALA A 87 19.03 13.29 -29.43
N LYS A 88 19.43 13.65 -30.66
CA LYS A 88 19.04 14.93 -31.26
C LYS A 88 17.53 14.99 -31.44
N ALA A 89 16.90 13.95 -31.97
CA ALA A 89 15.46 13.93 -32.16
C ALA A 89 14.68 14.01 -30.83
N VAL A 90 15.18 13.35 -29.78
CA VAL A 90 14.62 13.46 -28.42
C VAL A 90 14.74 14.88 -27.87
N PHE A 91 15.90 15.53 -28.03
CA PHE A 91 16.12 16.90 -27.57
C PHE A 91 15.28 17.91 -28.35
N ASP A 92 15.21 17.77 -29.68
CA ASP A 92 14.38 18.63 -30.53
C ASP A 92 12.90 18.55 -30.13
N GLU A 93 12.38 17.34 -29.87
CA GLU A 93 11.00 17.16 -29.40
C GLU A 93 10.75 17.81 -28.04
N ALA A 94 11.69 17.65 -27.11
CA ALA A 94 11.57 18.19 -25.77
C ALA A 94 11.89 19.70 -25.69
N GLY A 95 12.28 20.33 -26.80
CA GLY A 95 12.70 21.73 -26.84
C GLY A 95 14.01 21.99 -26.06
N ILE A 96 14.83 20.96 -25.83
CA ILE A 96 16.08 21.07 -25.10
C ILE A 96 17.12 21.74 -26.00
N THR A 97 17.61 22.90 -25.58
CA THR A 97 18.66 23.66 -26.25
C THR A 97 19.87 23.84 -25.34
N GLY A 98 21.04 24.07 -25.90
CA GLY A 98 22.27 24.31 -25.13
C GLY A 98 22.99 23.06 -24.61
N ILE A 99 22.38 21.87 -24.71
CA ILE A 99 23.03 20.59 -24.41
C ILE A 99 23.35 19.85 -25.72
N PRO A 100 24.62 19.52 -26.01
CA PRO A 100 24.97 18.76 -27.21
C PRO A 100 24.36 17.34 -27.17
N PRO A 101 23.62 16.90 -28.22
CA PRO A 101 23.06 15.54 -28.27
C PRO A 101 24.10 14.42 -28.13
N SER A 102 25.34 14.68 -28.54
CA SER A 102 26.47 13.77 -28.40
C SER A 102 26.73 13.34 -26.95
N VAL A 103 26.30 14.13 -25.95
CA VAL A 103 26.43 13.75 -24.53
C VAL A 103 25.72 12.42 -24.22
N MET A 104 24.59 12.16 -24.88
CA MET A 104 23.79 10.94 -24.68
C MET A 104 24.49 9.68 -25.18
N THR A 105 25.43 9.84 -26.12
CA THR A 105 26.25 8.73 -26.64
C THR A 105 27.27 8.23 -25.62
N THR A 106 27.57 9.04 -24.59
CA THR A 106 28.55 8.75 -23.53
C THR A 106 27.94 8.11 -22.29
N VAL A 107 26.60 8.06 -22.21
CA VAL A 107 25.86 7.47 -21.08
C VAL A 107 26.22 5.99 -20.97
N ARG A 108 26.74 5.59 -19.81
CA ARG A 108 27.18 4.21 -19.57
C ARG A 108 26.00 3.29 -19.30
N THR A 109 26.02 2.11 -19.91
CA THR A 109 25.09 0.98 -19.69
C THR A 109 25.86 -0.25 -19.19
N ASP A 110 25.14 -1.26 -18.69
CA ASP A 110 25.74 -2.45 -18.10
C ASP A 110 25.69 -3.70 -19.01
N ALA A 111 24.83 -3.75 -20.02
CA ALA A 111 24.71 -4.89 -20.93
C ALA A 111 25.86 -4.96 -21.95
N VAL A 112 26.39 -6.17 -22.15
CA VAL A 112 27.40 -6.46 -23.18
C VAL A 112 26.72 -6.87 -24.48
N VAL A 113 27.08 -6.23 -25.59
CA VAL A 113 26.50 -6.52 -26.90
C VAL A 113 26.90 -7.93 -27.36
N ASP A 114 25.90 -8.70 -27.80
CA ASP A 114 26.00 -10.05 -28.35
C ASP A 114 26.76 -11.07 -27.46
N ALA A 115 26.78 -10.82 -26.15
CA ALA A 115 27.31 -11.79 -25.19
C ALA A 115 26.52 -13.10 -25.25
N PRO A 116 27.16 -14.28 -25.12
CA PRO A 116 26.44 -15.56 -25.15
C PRO A 116 25.38 -15.64 -24.02
N PRO A 117 24.12 -16.01 -24.33
CA PRO A 117 23.10 -16.18 -23.30
C PRO A 117 23.46 -17.27 -22.29
N ALA A 118 23.10 -17.04 -21.03
CA ALA A 118 23.20 -18.00 -19.95
C ALA A 118 21.80 -18.53 -19.59
N GLY A 119 21.55 -19.80 -19.90
CA GLY A 119 20.31 -20.50 -19.58
C GLY A 119 19.42 -20.80 -20.79
N ARG A 120 18.22 -21.31 -20.51
CA ARG A 120 17.17 -21.68 -21.46
C ARG A 120 15.80 -21.59 -20.77
N GLY A 121 14.71 -21.45 -21.52
CA GLY A 121 13.35 -21.42 -20.97
C GLY A 121 13.19 -20.37 -19.86
N LEU A 122 13.62 -19.14 -20.12
CA LEU A 122 13.51 -18.03 -19.19
C LEU A 122 12.08 -17.47 -19.21
N PRO A 123 11.52 -17.03 -18.05
CA PRO A 123 10.33 -16.18 -18.08
C PRO A 123 10.65 -14.92 -18.90
N ALA A 124 9.76 -14.52 -19.79
CA ALA A 124 9.95 -13.38 -20.66
C ALA A 124 9.08 -12.19 -20.24
N VAL A 125 9.63 -10.97 -20.39
CA VAL A 125 8.91 -9.71 -20.19
C VAL A 125 9.02 -8.88 -21.45
N VAL A 126 7.88 -8.58 -22.08
CA VAL A 126 7.83 -7.60 -23.18
C VAL A 126 7.75 -6.21 -22.57
N LEU A 127 8.62 -5.29 -23.02
CA LEU A 127 8.59 -3.89 -22.63
C LEU A 127 8.23 -3.01 -23.83
N SER A 128 7.28 -2.10 -23.64
CA SER A 128 6.86 -1.10 -24.63
C SER A 128 7.07 0.33 -24.09
N PRO A 129 7.78 1.22 -24.80
CA PRO A 129 8.06 2.59 -24.36
C PRO A 129 6.83 3.51 -24.48
N GLY A 130 6.94 4.76 -24.05
CA GLY A 130 5.89 5.77 -24.27
C GLY A 130 5.69 6.17 -25.74
N PHE A 131 4.68 6.98 -26.01
CA PHE A 131 4.52 7.62 -27.32
C PHE A 131 5.63 8.65 -27.52
N LYS A 132 6.14 8.80 -28.74
CA LYS A 132 7.31 9.64 -29.10
C LYS A 132 8.66 9.15 -28.55
N ARG A 133 8.68 8.23 -27.59
CA ARG A 133 9.89 7.82 -26.87
C ARG A 133 10.54 6.58 -27.53
N PRO A 134 11.85 6.62 -27.85
CA PRO A 134 12.56 5.45 -28.35
C PRO A 134 12.64 4.36 -27.29
N ARG A 135 12.73 3.10 -27.73
CA ARG A 135 12.89 1.95 -26.83
C ARG A 135 14.06 2.09 -25.86
N ALA A 136 15.11 2.83 -26.25
CA ALA A 136 16.30 3.10 -25.43
C ALA A 136 15.97 3.60 -24.01
N GLU A 137 14.86 4.32 -23.81
CA GLU A 137 14.47 4.89 -22.50
C GLU A 137 14.07 3.84 -21.44
N LEU A 138 13.94 2.57 -21.79
CA LEU A 138 13.68 1.47 -20.85
C LEU A 138 14.88 0.52 -20.72
N THR A 139 16.10 1.00 -20.97
CA THR A 139 17.33 0.21 -20.90
C THR A 139 17.61 -0.25 -19.46
N SER A 140 17.60 0.63 -18.46
CA SER A 140 17.95 0.22 -17.09
C SER A 140 16.98 -0.81 -16.50
N LEU A 141 15.68 -0.64 -16.74
CA LEU A 141 14.66 -1.62 -16.34
C LEU A 141 14.88 -2.97 -17.04
N SER A 142 15.27 -2.95 -18.32
CA SER A 142 15.59 -4.17 -19.07
C SER A 142 16.81 -4.88 -18.51
N GLU A 143 17.87 -4.14 -18.18
CA GLU A 143 19.09 -4.68 -17.59
C GLU A 143 18.84 -5.23 -16.18
N ASP A 144 18.04 -4.53 -15.36
CA ASP A 144 17.69 -5.01 -14.02
C ASP A 144 16.89 -6.33 -14.09
N LEU A 145 15.83 -6.41 -14.89
CA LEU A 145 15.06 -7.64 -15.06
C LEU A 145 15.94 -8.79 -15.61
N ALA A 146 16.77 -8.51 -16.62
CA ALA A 146 17.68 -9.51 -17.17
C ALA A 146 18.68 -10.03 -16.12
N SER A 147 19.23 -9.14 -15.29
CA SER A 147 20.14 -9.52 -14.20
C SER A 147 19.48 -10.42 -13.14
N HIS A 148 18.13 -10.48 -13.08
CA HIS A 148 17.35 -11.34 -12.19
C HIS A 148 16.85 -12.64 -12.84
N GLY A 149 17.24 -12.90 -14.09
CA GLY A 149 16.91 -14.14 -14.79
C GLY A 149 15.75 -14.07 -15.78
N TYR A 150 15.33 -12.88 -16.21
CA TYR A 150 14.30 -12.70 -17.24
C TYR A 150 14.91 -12.55 -18.64
N LEU A 151 14.20 -13.03 -19.66
CA LEU A 151 14.40 -12.54 -21.02
C LEU A 151 13.54 -11.29 -21.19
N VAL A 152 14.15 -10.13 -21.47
CA VAL A 152 13.41 -8.90 -21.77
C VAL A 152 13.37 -8.70 -23.28
N VAL A 153 12.17 -8.43 -23.79
CA VAL A 153 11.89 -8.15 -25.21
C VAL A 153 11.39 -6.72 -25.32
N LEU A 154 12.31 -5.78 -25.58
CA LEU A 154 12.03 -4.35 -25.62
C LEU A 154 11.74 -3.91 -27.06
N VAL A 155 10.52 -3.46 -27.32
CA VAL A 155 10.01 -3.22 -28.69
C VAL A 155 9.99 -1.73 -29.02
N ASP A 156 10.56 -1.36 -30.17
CA ASP A 156 10.29 -0.07 -30.81
C ASP A 156 9.15 -0.21 -31.81
N HIS A 157 8.22 0.74 -31.76
CA HIS A 157 7.08 0.82 -32.67
C HIS A 157 7.35 1.88 -33.72
N THR A 158 7.73 1.45 -34.93
CA THR A 158 8.22 2.35 -35.98
C THR A 158 7.20 3.44 -36.32
N TYR A 159 7.69 4.66 -36.55
CA TYR A 159 6.90 5.89 -36.77
C TYR A 159 6.06 6.40 -35.59
N GLU A 160 6.10 5.75 -34.43
CA GLU A 160 5.44 6.21 -33.19
C GLU A 160 6.40 6.85 -32.19
N ASN A 161 7.70 6.82 -32.49
CA ASN A 161 8.75 7.52 -31.75
C ASN A 161 9.46 8.56 -32.64
N VAL A 162 10.18 9.48 -32.02
CA VAL A 162 10.88 10.57 -32.74
C VAL A 162 12.09 10.11 -33.55
N ALA A 163 12.66 8.95 -33.20
CA ALA A 163 13.78 8.35 -33.91
C ALA A 163 13.86 6.85 -33.64
N THR A 164 13.96 6.08 -34.72
CA THR A 164 14.37 4.65 -34.69
C THR A 164 15.51 4.44 -35.67
N THR A 165 16.66 4.00 -35.19
CA THR A 165 17.79 3.62 -36.05
C THR A 165 17.68 2.16 -36.50
N PHE A 166 17.74 1.94 -37.82
CA PHE A 166 17.72 0.62 -38.45
C PHE A 166 19.14 0.13 -38.83
N PRO A 167 19.34 -1.18 -39.07
CA PRO A 167 20.65 -1.74 -39.40
C PRO A 167 21.27 -1.21 -40.70
N ASP A 168 20.44 -0.70 -41.62
CA ASP A 168 20.86 -0.07 -42.87
C ASP A 168 21.30 1.40 -42.70
N GLY A 169 21.29 1.91 -41.46
CA GLY A 169 21.62 3.30 -41.12
C GLY A 169 20.46 4.28 -41.29
N ARG A 170 19.28 3.83 -41.74
CA ARG A 170 18.09 4.68 -41.82
C ARG A 170 17.62 5.04 -40.41
N VAL A 171 17.34 6.33 -40.21
CA VAL A 171 16.65 6.82 -39.01
C VAL A 171 15.25 7.27 -39.43
N THR A 172 14.22 6.62 -38.93
CA THR A 172 12.83 7.05 -39.19
C THR A 172 12.39 8.08 -38.15
N GLY A 173 11.72 9.15 -38.59
CA GLY A 173 11.02 10.07 -37.70
C GLY A 173 9.64 9.56 -37.26
N CYS A 174 8.86 10.43 -36.63
CA CYS A 174 7.53 10.10 -36.11
C CYS A 174 6.41 10.47 -37.10
N ALA A 175 5.99 9.54 -37.95
CA ALA A 175 4.86 9.80 -38.87
C ALA A 175 3.50 9.84 -38.14
N ALA A 176 3.41 9.24 -36.96
CA ALA A 176 2.22 9.30 -36.10
C ALA A 176 2.13 10.60 -35.28
N CYS A 177 3.16 11.45 -35.29
CA CYS A 177 3.18 12.71 -34.54
C CYS A 177 2.38 13.79 -35.29
N GLY A 178 1.31 14.27 -34.66
CA GLY A 178 0.37 15.23 -35.24
C GLY A 178 -0.75 15.55 -34.25
N ASP A 179 -1.93 15.90 -34.75
CA ASP A 179 -3.11 16.05 -33.90
C ASP A 179 -3.65 14.67 -33.47
N HIS A 180 -4.13 14.58 -32.23
CA HIS A 180 -4.53 13.32 -31.60
C HIS A 180 -5.95 13.42 -31.06
N ASP A 181 -6.85 12.62 -31.61
CA ASP A 181 -8.17 12.37 -31.05
C ASP A 181 -8.23 10.99 -30.37
N ILE A 182 -9.40 10.59 -29.90
CA ILE A 182 -9.58 9.30 -29.24
C ILE A 182 -9.37 8.12 -30.20
N GLU A 183 -9.75 8.26 -31.47
CA GLU A 183 -9.59 7.21 -32.48
C GLU A 183 -8.11 6.93 -32.77
N PHE A 184 -7.28 7.98 -32.79
CA PHE A 184 -5.83 7.85 -32.87
C PHE A 184 -5.28 6.98 -31.75
N TRP A 185 -5.63 7.28 -30.49
CA TRP A 185 -5.10 6.54 -29.33
C TRP A 185 -5.56 5.09 -29.33
N GLN A 186 -6.81 4.81 -29.70
CA GLN A 186 -7.32 3.45 -29.84
C GLN A 186 -6.60 2.68 -30.96
N LYS A 187 -6.42 3.31 -32.13
CA LYS A 187 -5.68 2.72 -33.24
C LYS A 187 -4.24 2.39 -32.84
N LEU A 188 -3.57 3.30 -32.14
CA LEU A 188 -2.19 3.13 -31.68
C LEU A 188 -2.09 1.94 -30.71
N GLN A 189 -2.92 1.90 -29.66
CA GLN A 189 -2.87 0.85 -28.63
C GLN A 189 -3.16 -0.55 -29.21
N ARG A 190 -4.17 -0.66 -30.08
CA ARG A 190 -4.46 -1.92 -30.79
C ARG A 190 -3.35 -2.29 -31.78
N GLY A 191 -2.71 -1.30 -32.39
CA GLY A 191 -1.57 -1.49 -33.29
C GLY A 191 -0.38 -2.12 -32.55
N ARG A 192 -0.03 -1.58 -31.38
CA ARG A 192 1.04 -2.11 -30.53
C ARG A 192 0.78 -3.52 -30.04
N ALA A 193 -0.47 -3.88 -29.72
CA ALA A 193 -0.84 -5.25 -29.38
C ALA A 193 -0.54 -6.25 -30.51
N LYS A 194 -0.82 -5.87 -31.77
CA LYS A 194 -0.48 -6.67 -32.96
C LYS A 194 1.03 -6.77 -33.15
N ASP A 195 1.76 -5.67 -32.96
CA ASP A 195 3.23 -5.66 -33.03
C ASP A 195 3.84 -6.62 -32.01
N VAL A 196 3.38 -6.60 -30.76
CA VAL A 196 3.84 -7.53 -29.71
C VAL A 196 3.56 -8.98 -30.08
N SER A 197 2.35 -9.28 -30.56
CA SER A 197 1.99 -10.65 -30.98
C SER A 197 2.93 -11.15 -32.09
N PHE A 198 3.20 -10.31 -33.08
CA PHE A 198 4.13 -10.62 -34.18
C PHE A 198 5.58 -10.80 -33.70
N VAL A 199 6.05 -9.98 -32.75
CA VAL A 199 7.39 -10.13 -32.16
C VAL A 199 7.51 -11.47 -31.44
N LEU A 200 6.50 -11.85 -30.64
CA LEU A 200 6.48 -13.14 -29.93
C LEU A 200 6.45 -14.32 -30.91
N ASP A 201 5.67 -14.24 -31.99
CA ASP A 201 5.66 -15.24 -33.07
C ASP A 201 7.04 -15.35 -33.73
N SER A 202 7.67 -14.23 -34.05
CA SER A 202 8.99 -14.18 -34.67
C SER A 202 10.05 -14.81 -33.77
N LEU A 203 10.02 -14.54 -32.47
CA LEU A 203 10.96 -15.12 -31.51
C LEU A 203 10.79 -16.63 -31.37
N ALA A 204 9.54 -17.11 -31.31
CA ALA A 204 9.22 -18.54 -31.20
C ALA A 204 9.73 -19.37 -32.41
N HIS A 205 9.90 -18.74 -33.57
CA HIS A 205 10.40 -19.38 -34.80
C HIS A 205 11.85 -19.00 -35.14
N SER A 206 12.61 -18.46 -34.16
CA SER A 206 13.99 -18.02 -34.35
C SER A 206 14.99 -18.87 -33.55
N LYS A 207 16.29 -18.58 -33.71
CA LYS A 207 17.35 -19.15 -32.86
C LYS A 207 17.17 -18.86 -31.36
N TRP A 208 16.34 -17.88 -31.01
CA TRP A 208 16.05 -17.49 -29.63
C TRP A 208 14.91 -18.29 -28.99
N ALA A 209 14.23 -19.17 -29.73
CA ALA A 209 13.09 -19.94 -29.25
C ALA A 209 13.40 -20.76 -27.99
N SER A 210 14.61 -21.30 -27.88
CA SER A 210 15.04 -22.08 -26.71
C SER A 210 15.23 -21.22 -25.44
N LEU A 211 15.36 -19.91 -25.60
CA LEU A 211 15.61 -18.98 -24.50
C LEU A 211 14.32 -18.55 -23.79
N ILE A 212 13.17 -18.62 -24.47
CA ILE A 212 11.87 -18.21 -23.96
C ILE A 212 11.08 -19.41 -23.43
N ASP A 213 10.48 -19.24 -22.25
CA ASP A 213 9.39 -20.10 -21.80
C ASP A 213 8.05 -19.46 -22.20
N SER A 214 7.38 -20.04 -23.19
CA SER A 214 6.12 -19.53 -23.72
C SER A 214 4.94 -19.62 -22.74
N SER A 215 5.08 -20.37 -21.64
CA SER A 215 4.08 -20.41 -20.58
C SER A 215 4.21 -19.27 -19.57
N ARG A 216 5.35 -18.55 -19.58
CA ARG A 216 5.71 -17.51 -18.60
C ARG A 216 6.11 -16.21 -19.30
N ILE A 217 5.16 -15.59 -19.99
CA ILE A 217 5.34 -14.30 -20.65
C ILE A 217 4.53 -13.24 -19.90
N GLY A 218 5.15 -12.14 -19.50
CA GLY A 218 4.49 -10.94 -19.03
C GLY A 218 4.73 -9.77 -19.97
N MET A 219 3.97 -8.69 -19.81
CA MET A 219 4.20 -7.44 -20.52
C MET A 219 4.08 -6.26 -19.56
N ALA A 220 4.90 -5.25 -19.75
CA ALA A 220 4.78 -3.97 -19.08
C ALA A 220 5.10 -2.85 -20.08
N GLY A 221 4.62 -1.65 -19.81
CA GLY A 221 5.05 -0.50 -20.59
C GLY A 221 4.82 0.81 -19.89
N HIS A 222 5.51 1.84 -20.37
CA HIS A 222 5.38 3.20 -19.87
C HIS A 222 4.40 3.98 -20.72
N SER A 223 3.55 4.79 -20.09
CA SER A 223 2.60 5.66 -20.79
C SER A 223 1.71 4.84 -21.73
N VAL A 224 1.63 5.18 -23.02
CA VAL A 224 0.88 4.41 -24.01
C VAL A 224 1.36 2.95 -24.17
N GLY A 225 2.63 2.64 -23.83
CA GLY A 225 3.11 1.27 -23.77
C GLY A 225 2.45 0.48 -22.65
N GLY A 226 2.12 1.15 -21.54
CA GLY A 226 1.37 0.60 -20.42
C GLY A 226 -0.06 0.29 -20.80
N THR A 227 -0.77 1.24 -21.40
CA THR A 227 -2.16 1.02 -21.85
C THR A 227 -2.26 -0.04 -22.97
N SER A 228 -1.24 -0.11 -23.84
CA SER A 228 -1.13 -1.17 -24.85
C SER A 228 -0.95 -2.57 -24.24
N THR A 229 -0.49 -2.67 -22.98
CA THR A 229 -0.38 -3.95 -22.26
C THR A 229 -1.74 -4.59 -22.04
N VAL A 230 -2.78 -3.80 -21.70
CA VAL A 230 -4.17 -4.29 -21.58
C VAL A 230 -4.62 -4.91 -22.90
N ASN A 231 -4.45 -4.16 -24.00
CA ASN A 231 -4.84 -4.58 -25.34
C ASN A 231 -4.09 -5.84 -25.81
N ALA A 232 -2.78 -5.89 -25.56
CA ALA A 232 -1.95 -7.05 -25.87
C ALA A 232 -2.38 -8.28 -25.08
N MET A 233 -2.67 -8.14 -23.78
CA MET A 233 -3.18 -9.25 -22.99
C MET A 233 -4.51 -9.74 -23.53
N VAL A 234 -5.48 -8.86 -23.78
CA VAL A 234 -6.80 -9.24 -24.32
C VAL A 234 -6.68 -10.02 -25.62
N THR A 235 -5.78 -9.62 -26.51
CA THR A 235 -5.64 -10.20 -27.85
C THR A 235 -4.69 -11.40 -27.91
N ASP A 236 -3.73 -11.49 -27.00
CA ASP A 236 -2.73 -12.57 -26.97
C ASP A 236 -2.78 -13.35 -25.64
N PRO A 237 -3.29 -14.60 -25.65
CA PRO A 237 -3.40 -15.42 -24.44
C PRO A 237 -2.06 -15.89 -23.90
N ARG A 238 -0.94 -15.72 -24.63
CA ARG A 238 0.40 -16.06 -24.16
C ARG A 238 0.85 -15.13 -23.05
N ILE A 239 0.41 -13.87 -23.05
CA ILE A 239 0.77 -12.87 -22.03
C ILE A 239 -0.04 -13.16 -20.76
N LYS A 240 0.63 -13.58 -19.70
CA LYS A 240 0.02 -14.07 -18.45
C LYS A 240 -0.15 -13.01 -17.38
N ALA A 241 0.60 -11.91 -17.43
CA ALA A 241 0.56 -10.84 -16.44
C ALA A 241 0.94 -9.49 -17.07
N GLY A 242 0.30 -8.40 -16.64
CA GLY A 242 0.45 -7.06 -17.23
C GLY A 242 0.72 -5.94 -16.24
N ILE A 243 1.51 -4.94 -16.63
CA ILE A 243 1.69 -3.68 -15.90
C ILE A 243 1.44 -2.48 -16.82
N ASP A 244 0.58 -1.57 -16.37
CA ASP A 244 0.51 -0.21 -16.91
C ASP A 244 1.30 0.74 -16.01
N MET A 245 2.42 1.26 -16.53
CA MET A 245 3.25 2.25 -15.82
C MET A 245 2.88 3.67 -16.29
N ASP A 246 2.06 4.34 -15.51
CA ASP A 246 1.71 5.76 -15.68
C ASP A 246 0.97 6.10 -17.01
N GLY A 247 0.20 5.17 -17.57
CA GLY A 247 -0.57 5.34 -18.81
C GLY A 247 -2.05 5.66 -18.61
N THR A 248 -2.57 6.62 -19.38
CA THR A 248 -4.00 6.99 -19.38
C THR A 248 -4.77 6.17 -20.41
N GLN A 249 -5.73 5.37 -19.96
CA GLN A 249 -6.47 4.46 -20.86
C GLN A 249 -7.35 5.25 -21.82
N SER A 250 -7.26 4.91 -23.11
CA SER A 250 -8.05 5.52 -24.20
C SER A 250 -8.87 4.49 -24.97
N ASP A 251 -8.48 3.22 -24.90
CA ASP A 251 -9.26 2.09 -25.40
C ASP A 251 -9.71 1.24 -24.20
N PRO A 252 -10.86 1.57 -23.59
CA PRO A 252 -11.25 1.01 -22.31
C PRO A 252 -11.39 -0.52 -22.39
N LEU A 253 -10.97 -1.20 -21.33
CA LEU A 253 -11.25 -2.62 -21.17
C LEU A 253 -12.77 -2.79 -21.02
N LEU A 254 -13.37 -3.62 -21.89
CA LEU A 254 -14.81 -3.91 -21.89
C LEU A 254 -15.11 -5.31 -21.34
N ALA A 255 -16.38 -5.57 -21.01
CA ALA A 255 -16.85 -6.90 -20.59
C ALA A 255 -16.60 -7.97 -21.68
N PRO A 256 -16.25 -9.23 -21.31
CA PRO A 256 -16.27 -9.80 -19.96
C PRO A 256 -15.08 -9.42 -19.07
N GLY A 257 -14.12 -8.64 -19.59
CA GLY A 257 -12.97 -8.15 -18.85
C GLY A 257 -11.74 -9.06 -18.94
N LEU A 258 -10.80 -8.91 -18.00
CA LEU A 258 -9.52 -9.62 -17.96
C LEU A 258 -9.35 -10.34 -16.61
N ASP A 259 -9.19 -11.66 -16.65
CA ASP A 259 -9.04 -12.55 -15.49
C ASP A 259 -7.59 -12.84 -15.09
N ARG A 260 -6.63 -12.27 -15.83
CA ARG A 260 -5.19 -12.41 -15.59
C ARG A 260 -4.66 -11.29 -14.67
N PRO A 261 -3.57 -11.54 -13.91
CA PRO A 261 -2.94 -10.55 -13.06
C PRO A 261 -2.60 -9.24 -13.77
N PHE A 262 -3.02 -8.11 -13.18
CA PHE A 262 -2.75 -6.79 -13.73
C PHE A 262 -2.38 -5.77 -12.64
N LEU A 263 -1.34 -4.97 -12.88
CA LEU A 263 -0.89 -3.91 -11.99
C LEU A 263 -1.01 -2.55 -12.69
N PHE A 264 -1.78 -1.67 -12.08
CA PHE A 264 -1.75 -0.23 -12.36
C PHE A 264 -0.70 0.42 -11.45
N PHE A 265 0.30 1.11 -12.01
CA PHE A 265 1.41 1.70 -11.28
C PHE A 265 1.76 3.10 -11.79
N GLY A 266 1.39 4.14 -11.06
CA GLY A 266 1.42 5.52 -11.60
C GLY A 266 1.73 6.58 -10.56
N ARG A 267 1.93 7.81 -11.00
CA ARG A 267 2.17 8.94 -10.08
C ARG A 267 0.92 9.30 -9.29
N GLN A 268 1.10 9.58 -8.00
CA GLN A 268 -0.01 9.90 -7.09
C GLN A 268 -0.80 11.14 -7.52
N SER A 269 -0.14 12.14 -8.14
CA SER A 269 -0.76 13.41 -8.49
C SER A 269 -1.90 13.31 -9.51
N LEU A 270 -1.92 12.28 -10.36
CA LEU A 270 -2.98 12.09 -11.38
C LEU A 270 -3.76 10.79 -11.22
N TYR A 271 -3.15 9.76 -10.63
CA TYR A 271 -3.73 8.42 -10.56
C TYR A 271 -4.19 8.04 -9.15
N ALA A 272 -4.22 8.95 -8.17
CA ALA A 272 -4.96 8.66 -6.95
C ALA A 272 -6.48 8.61 -7.26
N PRO A 273 -7.26 7.70 -6.66
CA PRO A 273 -8.69 7.61 -6.95
C PRO A 273 -9.39 8.96 -6.73
N GLY A 274 -10.17 9.40 -7.72
CA GLY A 274 -10.91 10.65 -7.67
C GLY A 274 -10.14 11.93 -8.03
N THR A 275 -8.87 11.85 -8.48
CA THR A 275 -8.07 13.06 -8.78
C THR A 275 -8.26 13.64 -10.18
N GLY A 276 -8.86 12.91 -11.13
CA GLY A 276 -9.07 13.46 -12.47
C GLY A 276 -9.49 12.43 -13.52
N VAL A 277 -9.35 12.85 -14.79
CA VAL A 277 -9.69 12.03 -15.97
C VAL A 277 -8.81 10.79 -16.03
N GLU A 278 -7.53 10.92 -15.67
CA GLU A 278 -6.56 9.83 -15.64
C GLU A 278 -6.98 8.73 -14.67
N SER A 279 -7.24 9.07 -13.40
CA SER A 279 -7.78 8.11 -12.42
C SER A 279 -9.13 7.52 -12.85
N ALA A 280 -9.99 8.31 -13.51
CA ALA A 280 -11.29 7.82 -13.97
C ALA A 280 -11.17 6.74 -15.05
N THR A 281 -10.10 6.80 -15.87
CA THR A 281 -9.84 5.77 -16.88
C THR A 281 -9.40 4.45 -16.23
N TRP A 282 -8.57 4.50 -15.19
CA TRP A 282 -8.19 3.33 -14.39
C TRP A 282 -9.38 2.79 -13.59
N ASP A 283 -10.27 3.65 -13.08
CA ASP A 283 -11.51 3.24 -12.42
C ASP A 283 -12.43 2.42 -13.32
N ALA A 284 -12.54 2.79 -14.61
CA ALA A 284 -13.34 2.06 -15.59
C ALA A 284 -12.76 0.66 -15.83
N ASP A 285 -11.46 0.57 -16.11
CA ASP A 285 -10.78 -0.70 -16.38
C ASP A 285 -10.71 -1.58 -15.12
N TRP A 286 -10.52 -1.00 -13.94
CA TRP A 286 -10.47 -1.71 -12.66
C TRP A 286 -11.72 -2.56 -12.42
N LYS A 287 -12.90 -2.09 -12.84
CA LYS A 287 -14.17 -2.83 -12.75
C LYS A 287 -14.19 -4.06 -13.66
N GLN A 288 -13.43 -4.04 -14.75
CA GLN A 288 -13.31 -5.14 -15.71
C GLN A 288 -12.13 -6.07 -15.44
N LEU A 289 -11.19 -5.70 -14.56
CA LEU A 289 -10.19 -6.63 -14.04
C LEU A 289 -10.84 -7.60 -13.04
N LYS A 290 -10.89 -8.88 -13.42
CA LYS A 290 -11.50 -10.00 -12.65
C LYS A 290 -10.47 -10.87 -11.93
N GLY A 291 -9.22 -10.82 -12.36
CA GLY A 291 -8.11 -11.55 -11.75
C GLY A 291 -7.47 -10.84 -10.56
N TRP A 292 -6.25 -11.27 -10.21
CA TRP A 292 -5.40 -10.52 -9.30
C TRP A 292 -5.21 -9.09 -9.83
N LYS A 293 -5.38 -8.10 -8.96
CA LYS A 293 -5.20 -6.69 -9.35
C LYS A 293 -4.68 -5.83 -8.20
N ARG A 294 -3.86 -4.86 -8.54
CA ARG A 294 -3.38 -3.80 -7.64
C ARG A 294 -3.35 -2.47 -8.37
N TRP A 295 -3.68 -1.43 -7.65
CA TRP A 295 -3.53 -0.05 -8.07
C TRP A 295 -2.60 0.62 -7.07
N LEU A 296 -1.39 0.90 -7.54
CA LEU A 296 -0.34 1.50 -6.74
C LEU A 296 -0.04 2.90 -7.27
N THR A 297 0.07 3.85 -6.36
CA THR A 297 0.47 5.22 -6.67
C THR A 297 1.78 5.58 -6.00
N VAL A 298 2.58 6.43 -6.64
CA VAL A 298 3.89 6.84 -6.11
C VAL A 298 3.95 8.35 -5.88
N ALA A 299 4.21 8.75 -4.65
CA ALA A 299 4.37 10.13 -4.23
C ALA A 299 5.67 10.73 -4.80
N GLY A 300 5.59 12.01 -5.21
CA GLY A 300 6.75 12.79 -5.65
C GLY A 300 7.37 12.40 -7.00
N MET A 301 6.87 11.36 -7.67
CA MET A 301 7.26 10.99 -9.03
C MET A 301 6.46 11.79 -10.08
N GLN A 302 7.07 11.97 -11.25
CA GLN A 302 6.45 12.55 -12.44
C GLN A 302 6.54 11.58 -13.62
N HIS A 303 5.90 11.93 -14.74
CA HIS A 303 5.82 11.04 -15.90
C HIS A 303 7.17 10.50 -16.39
N PRO A 304 8.26 11.30 -16.46
CA PRO A 304 9.59 10.81 -16.85
C PRO A 304 10.30 9.97 -15.77
N SER A 305 9.86 10.02 -14.51
CA SER A 305 10.53 9.34 -13.39
C SER A 305 10.54 7.81 -13.53
N PHE A 306 9.66 7.25 -14.36
CA PHE A 306 9.56 5.82 -14.65
C PHE A 306 10.55 5.34 -15.73
N THR A 307 11.28 6.24 -16.40
CA THR A 307 12.18 5.90 -17.52
C THR A 307 13.59 6.47 -17.33
N ASP A 308 14.52 6.00 -18.15
CA ASP A 308 15.91 6.44 -18.12
C ASP A 308 16.09 7.94 -18.39
N ILE A 309 15.15 8.58 -19.10
CA ILE A 309 15.24 10.01 -19.41
C ILE A 309 15.06 10.88 -18.17
N GLY A 310 14.25 10.43 -17.18
CA GLY A 310 14.11 11.15 -15.91
C GLY A 310 15.44 11.19 -15.16
N LEU A 311 16.16 10.06 -15.13
CA LEU A 311 17.46 9.95 -14.46
C LEU A 311 18.57 10.71 -15.18
N VAL A 312 18.68 10.53 -16.50
CA VAL A 312 19.72 11.22 -17.28
C VAL A 312 19.44 12.72 -17.35
N GLY A 313 18.17 13.12 -17.48
CA GLY A 313 17.78 14.53 -17.48
C GLY A 313 18.09 15.23 -16.16
N GLU A 314 17.82 14.59 -15.02
CA GLU A 314 18.19 15.14 -13.69
C GLU A 314 19.71 15.34 -13.57
N GLN A 315 20.52 14.39 -14.06
CA GLN A 315 21.99 14.53 -14.11
C GLN A 315 22.46 15.65 -15.04
N LEU A 316 21.67 15.99 -16.06
CA LEU A 316 21.89 17.11 -16.98
C LEU A 316 21.34 18.44 -16.43
N GLY A 317 20.74 18.45 -15.23
CA GLY A 317 20.17 19.64 -14.61
C GLY A 317 18.77 20.03 -15.14
N LEU A 318 18.07 19.11 -15.82
CA LEU A 318 16.70 19.32 -16.26
C LEU A 318 15.73 19.08 -15.09
N ASP A 319 14.79 20.00 -14.90
CA ASP A 319 13.75 19.89 -13.88
C ASP A 319 12.43 19.40 -14.51
N PHE A 320 11.96 18.24 -14.05
CA PHE A 320 10.68 17.65 -14.47
C PHE A 320 9.56 17.83 -13.43
N GLY A 321 9.81 18.58 -12.35
CA GLY A 321 8.86 18.83 -11.27
C GLY A 321 8.67 17.63 -10.33
N ALA A 322 9.61 16.69 -10.31
CA ALA A 322 9.61 15.57 -9.37
C ALA A 322 10.24 16.01 -8.05
N THR A 323 9.64 15.61 -6.92
CA THR A 323 10.21 15.83 -5.58
C THR A 323 10.94 14.60 -5.06
N THR A 324 10.69 13.43 -5.65
CA THR A 324 11.45 12.21 -5.43
C THR A 324 12.66 12.19 -6.37
N PRO A 325 13.90 12.02 -5.88
CA PRO A 325 15.09 11.95 -6.73
C PRO A 325 14.97 10.89 -7.82
N ALA A 326 15.45 11.16 -9.04
CA ALA A 326 15.23 10.28 -10.18
C ALA A 326 15.84 8.87 -9.97
N ALA A 327 17.02 8.77 -9.34
CA ALA A 327 17.62 7.49 -8.99
C ALA A 327 16.74 6.66 -8.03
N ARG A 328 16.02 7.34 -7.12
CA ARG A 328 15.07 6.71 -6.20
C ARG A 328 13.81 6.26 -6.94
N GLY A 329 13.29 7.08 -7.86
CA GLY A 329 12.17 6.71 -8.74
C GLY A 329 12.46 5.48 -9.62
N GLN A 330 13.67 5.40 -10.18
CA GLN A 330 14.13 4.22 -10.92
C GLN A 330 14.22 2.97 -10.04
N ALA A 331 14.74 3.10 -8.82
CA ALA A 331 14.83 1.99 -7.87
C ALA A 331 13.44 1.48 -7.43
N ILE A 332 12.47 2.39 -7.25
CA ILE A 332 11.07 2.05 -6.96
C ILE A 332 10.46 1.31 -8.16
N THR A 333 10.59 1.85 -9.38
CA THR A 333 10.08 1.24 -10.60
C THR A 333 10.61 -0.18 -10.80
N ALA A 334 11.93 -0.36 -10.76
CA ALA A 334 12.56 -1.68 -10.92
C ALA A 334 12.10 -2.67 -9.84
N ALA A 335 12.00 -2.24 -8.58
CA ALA A 335 11.59 -3.11 -7.48
C ALA A 335 10.15 -3.62 -7.62
N TYR A 336 9.19 -2.74 -7.94
CA TYR A 336 7.77 -3.11 -8.03
C TYR A 336 7.45 -3.88 -9.32
N VAL A 337 8.05 -3.50 -10.46
CA VAL A 337 7.92 -4.25 -11.71
C VAL A 337 8.48 -5.66 -11.56
N ARG A 338 9.67 -5.80 -10.98
CA ARG A 338 10.27 -7.11 -10.72
C ARG A 338 9.46 -7.93 -9.72
N ALA A 339 8.98 -7.32 -8.64
CA ALA A 339 8.12 -8.01 -7.68
C ALA A 339 6.90 -8.59 -8.39
N PHE A 340 6.19 -7.78 -9.17
CA PHE A 340 5.01 -8.24 -9.91
C PHE A 340 5.31 -9.47 -10.78
N PHE A 341 6.38 -9.43 -11.58
CA PHE A 341 6.73 -10.59 -12.42
C PHE A 341 7.27 -11.78 -11.63
N ASP A 342 8.00 -11.58 -10.54
CA ASP A 342 8.45 -12.68 -9.67
C ASP A 342 7.25 -13.40 -9.04
N GLN A 343 6.20 -12.67 -8.66
CA GLN A 343 4.96 -13.24 -8.16
C GLN A 343 4.21 -14.03 -9.23
N HIS A 344 3.94 -13.41 -10.38
CA HIS A 344 3.00 -13.96 -11.35
C HIS A 344 3.62 -14.87 -12.41
N LEU A 345 4.92 -14.75 -12.69
CA LEU A 345 5.63 -15.61 -13.64
C LEU A 345 6.52 -16.65 -12.95
N ARG A 346 6.90 -16.45 -11.68
CA ARG A 346 7.79 -17.37 -10.95
C ARG A 346 7.19 -17.93 -9.66
N GLY A 347 5.96 -17.55 -9.31
CA GLY A 347 5.25 -18.07 -8.14
C GLY A 347 5.93 -17.70 -6.82
N LYS A 348 6.70 -16.61 -6.77
CA LYS A 348 7.38 -16.15 -5.57
C LYS A 348 6.54 -15.07 -4.88
N PRO A 349 5.94 -15.33 -3.70
CA PRO A 349 5.14 -14.31 -3.00
C PRO A 349 5.94 -13.02 -2.77
N GLN A 350 5.32 -11.86 -2.99
CA GLN A 350 5.96 -10.56 -2.86
C GLN A 350 5.21 -9.67 -1.87
N PRO A 351 5.69 -9.53 -0.62
CA PRO A 351 5.08 -8.64 0.36
C PRO A 351 4.97 -7.19 -0.10
N LEU A 352 5.85 -6.74 -1.02
CA LEU A 352 5.77 -5.40 -1.63
C LEU A 352 4.46 -5.14 -2.38
N LEU A 353 3.75 -6.18 -2.80
CA LEU A 353 2.50 -6.07 -3.56
C LEU A 353 1.25 -6.30 -2.70
N ASP A 354 1.41 -6.50 -1.39
CA ASP A 354 0.31 -6.82 -0.48
C ASP A 354 0.14 -5.80 0.65
N GLN A 355 1.18 -5.02 0.97
CA GLN A 355 1.13 -4.01 2.03
C GLN A 355 2.13 -2.88 1.78
N PRO A 356 1.91 -1.69 2.37
CA PRO A 356 2.88 -0.60 2.36
C PRO A 356 4.26 -1.05 2.85
N SER A 357 5.31 -0.50 2.25
CA SER A 357 6.69 -0.86 2.56
C SER A 357 7.42 0.30 3.22
N THR A 358 7.97 0.10 4.42
CA THR A 358 8.85 1.09 5.06
C THR A 358 10.12 1.36 4.25
N ARG A 359 10.52 0.43 3.37
CA ARG A 359 11.63 0.63 2.43
C ARG A 359 11.23 1.52 1.25
N TYR A 360 9.95 1.60 0.91
CA TYR A 360 9.40 2.39 -0.19
C TYR A 360 8.16 3.19 0.28
N PRO A 361 8.34 4.12 1.23
CA PRO A 361 7.23 4.89 1.80
C PRO A 361 6.52 5.79 0.77
N GLU A 362 7.13 6.01 -0.39
CA GLU A 362 6.53 6.76 -1.50
C GLU A 362 5.37 6.00 -2.16
N VAL A 363 5.30 4.67 -2.02
CA VAL A 363 4.29 3.85 -2.70
C VAL A 363 3.09 3.62 -1.80
N ALA A 364 1.91 4.02 -2.28
CA ALA A 364 0.63 3.82 -1.64
C ALA A 364 -0.23 2.81 -2.40
N PHE A 365 -1.02 2.03 -1.66
CA PHE A 365 -2.02 1.14 -2.19
C PHE A 365 -3.32 1.92 -2.37
N ALA A 366 -3.56 2.39 -3.59
CA ALA A 366 -4.78 3.12 -3.92
C ALA A 366 -6.00 2.20 -3.96
N ARG A 367 -5.87 0.98 -4.50
CA ARG A 367 -6.90 -0.08 -4.44
C ARG A 367 -6.29 -1.50 -4.50
N THR A 368 -6.95 -2.43 -3.81
CA THR A 368 -6.60 -3.86 -3.76
C THR A 368 -7.80 -4.74 -4.16
N SER A 369 -7.55 -6.00 -4.53
CA SER A 369 -8.62 -6.99 -4.75
C SER A 369 -9.15 -7.59 -3.44
N THR A 370 -8.38 -7.46 -2.37
CA THR A 370 -8.68 -7.96 -1.02
C THR A 370 -8.15 -6.89 -0.07
N PRO A 371 -9.02 -6.29 0.76
CA PRO A 371 -8.59 -5.30 1.73
C PRO A 371 -7.46 -5.82 2.63
N TYR A 372 -6.69 -4.91 3.23
CA TYR A 372 -5.63 -5.27 4.17
C TYR A 372 -5.66 -4.35 5.41
N LEU A 373 -5.09 -4.84 6.52
CA LEU A 373 -4.91 -4.02 7.71
C LEU A 373 -3.50 -3.40 7.71
N PRO A 374 -3.35 -2.10 7.99
CA PRO A 374 -2.05 -1.46 8.05
C PRO A 374 -1.19 -2.09 9.15
N ALA A 375 0.09 -2.30 8.84
CA ALA A 375 1.05 -2.88 9.78
C ALA A 375 1.07 -2.12 11.12
N PRO A 376 1.27 -2.82 12.24
CA PRO A 376 1.57 -2.21 13.53
C PRO A 376 2.81 -1.32 13.45
N THR A 377 2.78 -0.18 14.15
CA THR A 377 3.91 0.75 14.23
C THR A 377 4.88 0.41 15.37
N GLY A 378 4.46 -0.49 16.28
CA GLY A 378 5.30 -1.01 17.35
C GLY A 378 6.43 -1.93 16.87
N ASP A 379 7.49 -2.04 17.67
CA ASP A 379 8.72 -2.76 17.34
C ASP A 379 8.68 -4.28 17.61
N ARG A 380 7.60 -4.76 18.24
CA ARG A 380 7.45 -6.18 18.61
C ARG A 380 6.57 -6.92 17.60
N PRO A 381 6.93 -8.16 17.24
CA PRO A 381 6.00 -9.06 16.56
C PRO A 381 4.71 -9.22 17.38
N VAL A 382 3.58 -9.39 16.69
CA VAL A 382 2.28 -9.55 17.34
C VAL A 382 1.80 -11.00 17.20
N GLY A 383 1.34 -11.58 18.29
CA GLY A 383 0.61 -12.84 18.34
C GLY A 383 -0.86 -12.58 18.64
N SER A 384 -1.74 -13.48 18.20
CA SER A 384 -3.15 -13.43 18.57
C SER A 384 -3.75 -14.79 18.89
N ALA A 385 -4.78 -14.80 19.73
CA ALA A 385 -5.50 -16.01 20.12
C ALA A 385 -6.99 -15.70 20.37
N ALA A 386 -7.87 -16.63 20.02
CA ALA A 386 -9.28 -16.54 20.36
C ALA A 386 -9.55 -17.19 21.73
N VAL A 387 -10.33 -16.52 22.58
CA VAL A 387 -10.73 -17.00 23.90
C VAL A 387 -12.24 -17.01 23.99
N TYR A 388 -12.81 -18.18 24.21
CA TYR A 388 -14.22 -18.36 24.51
C TYR A 388 -14.45 -18.33 26.02
N LEU A 389 -15.37 -17.49 26.47
CA LEU A 389 -15.73 -17.33 27.88
C LEU A 389 -17.24 -17.53 28.06
N LYS A 390 -17.60 -18.21 29.15
CA LYS A 390 -18.99 -18.51 29.51
C LYS A 390 -19.25 -18.14 30.96
N ASP A 391 -20.06 -17.11 31.17
CA ASP A 391 -20.51 -16.63 32.46
C ASP A 391 -21.81 -17.35 32.85
N THR A 392 -21.70 -18.37 33.70
CA THR A 392 -22.86 -19.12 34.20
C THR A 392 -23.60 -18.40 35.33
N SER A 393 -23.11 -17.24 35.77
CA SER A 393 -23.73 -16.46 36.85
C SER A 393 -24.75 -15.43 36.35
N ARG A 394 -24.69 -15.08 35.06
CA ARG A 394 -25.58 -14.09 34.43
C ARG A 394 -26.31 -14.71 33.24
N PRO A 395 -27.65 -14.63 33.14
CA PRO A 395 -28.36 -14.98 31.92
C PRO A 395 -28.00 -14.02 30.77
N ASP A 396 -28.24 -14.45 29.52
CA ASP A 396 -28.02 -13.55 28.38
C ASP A 396 -29.04 -12.40 28.40
N PRO A 397 -28.60 -11.13 28.24
CA PRO A 397 -29.49 -9.98 28.35
C PRO A 397 -30.45 -9.82 27.15
N TRP A 398 -30.19 -10.46 26.01
CA TRP A 398 -30.94 -10.29 24.76
C TRP A 398 -31.75 -11.52 24.38
N VAL A 399 -31.32 -12.71 24.82
CA VAL A 399 -32.00 -13.98 24.57
C VAL A 399 -32.38 -14.62 25.91
N PRO A 400 -33.57 -14.30 26.47
CA PRO A 400 -33.97 -14.73 27.82
C PRO A 400 -34.00 -16.25 28.04
N SER A 401 -34.11 -17.04 26.97
CA SER A 401 -34.06 -18.51 27.04
C SER A 401 -32.65 -19.06 27.28
N VAL A 402 -31.60 -18.23 27.18
CA VAL A 402 -30.22 -18.62 27.41
C VAL A 402 -29.81 -18.25 28.84
N PRO A 403 -29.61 -19.23 29.76
CA PRO A 403 -29.41 -18.99 31.18
C PRO A 403 -27.97 -18.63 31.55
N TYR A 404 -27.15 -18.22 30.58
CA TYR A 404 -25.75 -17.87 30.74
C TYR A 404 -25.34 -16.81 29.71
N ARG A 405 -24.29 -16.04 29.97
CA ARG A 405 -23.74 -15.04 29.05
C ARG A 405 -22.45 -15.55 28.45
N GLU A 406 -22.39 -15.65 27.12
CA GLU A 406 -21.18 -16.10 26.41
C GLU A 406 -20.50 -14.92 25.73
N LEU A 407 -19.17 -14.96 25.65
CA LEU A 407 -18.36 -13.93 24.99
C LEU A 407 -17.22 -14.59 24.22
N MET A 408 -16.92 -14.04 23.05
CA MET A 408 -15.68 -14.32 22.32
C MET A 408 -14.73 -13.15 22.49
N VAL A 409 -13.50 -13.42 22.89
CA VAL A 409 -12.45 -12.40 23.07
C VAL A 409 -11.31 -12.70 22.10
N SER A 410 -10.89 -11.69 21.34
CA SER A 410 -9.64 -11.76 20.58
C SER A 410 -8.53 -11.17 21.43
N LEU A 411 -7.56 -11.99 21.83
CA LEU A 411 -6.35 -11.55 22.51
C LEU A 411 -5.27 -11.22 21.49
N PHE A 412 -4.61 -10.08 21.67
CA PHE A 412 -3.40 -9.69 20.96
C PHE A 412 -2.29 -9.39 21.97
N TYR A 413 -1.06 -9.78 21.67
CA TYR A 413 0.07 -9.64 22.61
C TYR A 413 1.41 -9.67 21.87
N PRO A 414 2.51 -9.17 22.46
CA PRO A 414 3.84 -9.36 21.92
C PRO A 414 4.15 -10.84 21.74
N ALA A 415 4.63 -11.23 20.55
CA ALA A 415 5.01 -12.59 20.21
C ALA A 415 6.52 -12.78 20.16
N ALA A 416 6.95 -14.00 20.46
CA ALA A 416 8.36 -14.40 20.37
C ALA A 416 8.90 -14.41 18.93
N SER A 417 8.03 -14.46 17.92
CA SER A 417 8.41 -14.45 16.51
C SER A 417 7.32 -13.87 15.62
N ALA A 418 7.73 -13.21 14.54
CA ALA A 418 6.84 -12.80 13.45
C ALA A 418 6.58 -13.94 12.43
N LYS A 419 7.24 -15.10 12.59
CA LYS A 419 7.10 -16.25 11.70
C LYS A 419 5.93 -17.13 12.12
N GLY A 420 5.09 -17.48 11.16
CA GLY A 420 3.98 -18.41 11.34
C GLY A 420 2.77 -18.03 10.48
N PRO A 421 1.70 -18.84 10.53
CA PRO A 421 0.45 -18.50 9.85
C PRO A 421 -0.13 -17.21 10.42
N LYS A 422 -0.58 -16.32 9.54
CA LYS A 422 -1.30 -15.11 9.95
C LYS A 422 -2.72 -15.45 10.36
N THR A 423 -3.25 -14.72 11.33
CA THR A 423 -4.63 -14.91 11.77
C THR A 423 -5.58 -14.44 10.67
N GLN A 424 -6.64 -15.20 10.44
CA GLN A 424 -7.69 -14.81 9.51
C GLN A 424 -8.52 -13.69 10.12
N TYR A 425 -8.87 -12.67 9.33
CA TYR A 425 -9.61 -11.51 9.85
C TYR A 425 -11.04 -11.88 10.28
N LEU A 426 -11.78 -12.60 9.43
CA LEU A 426 -13.15 -13.04 9.69
C LEU A 426 -13.39 -14.45 9.14
N THR A 427 -14.32 -15.18 9.76
CA THR A 427 -14.87 -16.40 9.15
C THR A 427 -15.79 -16.05 7.96
N PRO A 428 -16.11 -17.01 7.07
CA PRO A 428 -17.06 -16.76 5.98
C PRO A 428 -18.43 -16.24 6.44
N ALA A 429 -18.95 -16.77 7.55
CA ALA A 429 -20.24 -16.34 8.09
C ALA A 429 -20.17 -14.92 8.67
N GLU A 430 -19.09 -14.57 9.36
CA GLU A 430 -18.90 -13.22 9.89
C GLU A 430 -18.65 -12.20 8.76
N SER A 431 -17.90 -12.57 7.72
CA SER A 431 -17.70 -11.76 6.51
C SER A 431 -19.04 -11.43 5.85
N ALA A 432 -19.86 -12.45 5.58
CA ALA A 432 -21.17 -12.26 4.95
C ALA A 432 -22.08 -11.36 5.79
N ALA A 433 -22.09 -11.55 7.11
CA ALA A 433 -22.91 -10.77 8.02
C ALA A 433 -22.46 -9.30 8.11
N LEU A 434 -21.15 -9.03 8.24
CA LEU A 434 -20.62 -7.67 8.32
C LEU A 434 -20.85 -6.89 7.02
N LEU A 435 -20.61 -7.52 5.86
CA LEU A 435 -20.81 -6.86 4.57
C LEU A 435 -22.29 -6.54 4.32
N LYS A 436 -23.19 -7.44 4.73
CA LYS A 436 -24.64 -7.19 4.70
C LYS A 436 -25.07 -6.07 5.64
N ASP A 437 -24.58 -6.08 6.88
CA ASP A 437 -24.84 -5.03 7.88
C ASP A 437 -24.35 -3.65 7.40
N SER A 438 -23.21 -3.62 6.72
CA SER A 438 -22.67 -2.40 6.09
C SER A 438 -23.35 -2.00 4.77
N GLY A 439 -24.36 -2.75 4.30
CA GLY A 439 -25.09 -2.44 3.06
C GLY A 439 -24.25 -2.57 1.78
N LEU A 440 -23.15 -3.32 1.82
CA LEU A 440 -22.22 -3.43 0.70
C LEU A 440 -22.63 -4.54 -0.27
N ASN A 441 -22.78 -4.19 -1.54
CA ASN A 441 -23.06 -5.15 -2.61
C ASN A 441 -21.76 -5.71 -3.20
N VAL A 442 -21.06 -6.52 -2.40
CA VAL A 442 -19.81 -7.21 -2.77
C VAL A 442 -19.93 -8.72 -2.48
N ALA A 443 -18.94 -9.50 -2.90
CA ALA A 443 -18.93 -10.94 -2.62
C ALA A 443 -18.97 -11.20 -1.10
N PRO A 444 -19.86 -12.09 -0.61
CA PRO A 444 -20.06 -12.28 0.83
C PRO A 444 -18.84 -12.84 1.57
N ASP A 445 -17.94 -13.48 0.85
CA ASP A 445 -16.69 -14.05 1.35
C ASP A 445 -15.48 -13.12 1.16
N LEU A 446 -15.64 -11.89 0.66
CA LEU A 446 -14.55 -10.95 0.37
C LEU A 446 -13.57 -10.77 1.54
N LEU A 447 -14.08 -10.63 2.76
CA LEU A 447 -13.25 -10.39 3.96
C LEU A 447 -12.64 -11.67 4.52
N THR A 448 -13.07 -12.84 4.05
CA THR A 448 -12.50 -14.16 4.40
C THR A 448 -11.06 -14.28 3.92
N GLY A 449 -10.73 -13.63 2.80
CA GLY A 449 -9.38 -13.59 2.23
C GLY A 449 -8.42 -12.64 2.95
N MET A 450 -8.92 -11.77 3.82
CA MET A 450 -8.08 -10.85 4.57
C MET A 450 -7.40 -11.58 5.74
N VAL A 451 -6.10 -11.37 5.88
CA VAL A 451 -5.29 -11.83 7.01
C VAL A 451 -4.79 -10.63 7.80
N THR A 452 -4.62 -10.83 9.10
CA THR A 452 -4.12 -9.81 10.02
C THR A 452 -2.58 -9.78 10.01
N ASN A 453 -1.97 -8.84 10.73
CA ASN A 453 -0.52 -8.80 10.87
C ASN A 453 0.00 -9.76 11.95
N SER A 454 -0.87 -10.23 12.83
CA SER A 454 -0.57 -11.11 13.96
C SER A 454 -0.40 -12.57 13.53
N VAL A 455 0.47 -13.27 14.25
CA VAL A 455 0.70 -14.72 14.09
C VAL A 455 -0.28 -15.47 15.00
N ALA A 456 -1.07 -16.36 14.39
CA ALA A 456 -2.08 -17.15 15.10
C ALA A 456 -1.44 -18.07 16.15
N ASP A 457 -1.98 -18.03 17.38
CA ASP A 457 -1.57 -18.83 18.54
C ASP A 457 -0.05 -18.79 18.82
N ALA A 458 0.60 -17.67 18.48
CA ALA A 458 2.02 -17.52 18.68
C ALA A 458 2.38 -17.58 20.17
N ARG A 459 3.58 -18.06 20.48
CA ARG A 459 4.09 -18.02 21.86
C ARG A 459 4.23 -16.56 22.32
N PRO A 460 3.62 -16.16 23.45
CA PRO A 460 3.79 -14.82 24.00
C PRO A 460 5.25 -14.52 24.35
N ALA A 461 5.62 -13.25 24.20
CA ALA A 461 6.88 -12.67 24.67
C ALA A 461 6.60 -11.69 25.82
N GLY A 462 7.38 -11.79 26.89
CA GLY A 462 7.23 -10.96 28.08
C GLY A 462 6.41 -11.63 29.20
N HIS A 463 6.19 -10.86 30.27
CA HIS A 463 5.42 -11.22 31.46
C HIS A 463 4.94 -9.93 32.13
N GLY A 464 3.83 -9.97 32.87
CA GLY A 464 3.32 -8.81 33.60
C GLY A 464 3.21 -7.54 32.74
N LEU A 465 2.59 -7.64 31.57
CA LEU A 465 2.37 -6.53 30.64
C LEU A 465 1.05 -5.82 30.98
N PRO A 466 0.94 -4.49 30.78
CA PRO A 466 -0.33 -3.80 30.93
C PRO A 466 -1.39 -4.38 29.97
N LEU A 467 -2.63 -4.50 30.46
CA LEU A 467 -3.77 -4.98 29.69
C LEU A 467 -4.63 -3.80 29.23
N ILE A 468 -5.02 -3.78 27.95
CA ILE A 468 -6.03 -2.88 27.41
C ILE A 468 -7.23 -3.72 26.96
N VAL A 469 -8.42 -3.41 27.47
CA VAL A 469 -9.66 -4.00 26.96
C VAL A 469 -10.23 -3.07 25.89
N LEU A 470 -10.56 -3.64 24.72
CA LEU A 470 -11.21 -2.92 23.63
C LEU A 470 -12.65 -3.42 23.43
N SER A 471 -13.60 -2.49 23.34
CA SER A 471 -15.01 -2.80 23.01
C SER A 471 -15.41 -2.16 21.66
N PRO A 472 -15.92 -2.93 20.69
CA PRO A 472 -16.32 -2.42 19.36
C PRO A 472 -17.63 -1.63 19.41
N GLY A 473 -17.98 -0.95 18.31
CA GLY A 473 -19.28 -0.27 18.20
C GLY A 473 -20.49 -1.21 18.19
N TYR A 474 -21.69 -0.63 18.25
CA TYR A 474 -22.93 -1.41 18.11
C TYR A 474 -23.03 -2.01 16.70
N THR A 475 -23.57 -3.22 16.58
CA THR A 475 -23.58 -4.06 15.37
C THR A 475 -22.21 -4.49 14.83
N LYS A 476 -21.09 -3.96 15.34
CA LYS A 476 -19.76 -4.26 14.81
C LYS A 476 -19.08 -5.44 15.54
N PRO A 477 -18.61 -6.47 14.81
CA PRO A 477 -17.86 -7.58 15.40
C PRO A 477 -16.54 -7.12 16.03
N ARG A 478 -16.03 -7.87 17.01
CA ARG A 478 -14.72 -7.59 17.65
C ARG A 478 -13.55 -7.45 16.66
N ALA A 479 -13.66 -8.03 15.46
CA ALA A 479 -12.63 -7.92 14.43
C ALA A 479 -12.42 -6.47 13.96
N THR A 480 -13.40 -5.57 14.07
CA THR A 480 -13.30 -4.21 13.53
C THR A 480 -12.33 -3.29 14.29
N LEU A 481 -11.73 -3.77 15.39
CA LEU A 481 -10.69 -3.07 16.14
C LEU A 481 -9.34 -3.79 16.06
N THR A 482 -9.14 -4.69 15.07
CA THR A 482 -7.91 -5.48 14.94
C THR A 482 -6.72 -4.59 14.67
N ALA A 483 -6.83 -3.61 13.76
CA ALA A 483 -5.69 -2.75 13.42
C ALA A 483 -5.19 -1.95 14.64
N LEU A 484 -6.09 -1.50 15.53
CA LEU A 484 -5.72 -0.84 16.78
C LEU A 484 -5.13 -1.82 17.80
N ALA A 485 -5.73 -3.01 17.94
CA ALA A 485 -5.26 -4.02 18.88
C ALA A 485 -3.86 -4.55 18.54
N GLU A 486 -3.57 -4.77 17.26
CA GLU A 486 -2.25 -5.19 16.81
C GLU A 486 -1.20 -4.09 17.04
N ASP A 487 -1.57 -2.83 16.83
CA ASP A 487 -0.67 -1.71 17.06
C ASP A 487 -0.28 -1.57 18.54
N LEU A 488 -1.26 -1.60 19.44
CA LEU A 488 -1.02 -1.62 20.89
C LEU A 488 -0.20 -2.84 21.32
N ALA A 489 -0.50 -4.03 20.79
CA ALA A 489 0.28 -5.23 21.10
C ALA A 489 1.74 -5.11 20.63
N GLY A 490 1.98 -4.51 19.45
CA GLY A 490 3.32 -4.19 18.96
C GLY A 490 4.09 -3.25 19.90
N HIS A 491 3.38 -2.37 20.61
CA HIS A 491 3.95 -1.48 21.63
C HIS A 491 4.09 -2.13 23.01
N GLY A 492 3.82 -3.43 23.18
CA GLY A 492 4.07 -4.14 24.43
C GLY A 492 2.85 -4.30 25.35
N TYR A 493 1.63 -4.12 24.84
CA TYR A 493 0.40 -4.34 25.60
C TYR A 493 -0.16 -5.74 25.38
N VAL A 494 -0.82 -6.30 26.39
CA VAL A 494 -1.84 -7.33 26.12
C VAL A 494 -3.12 -6.58 25.78
N VAL A 495 -3.80 -6.98 24.72
CA VAL A 495 -5.06 -6.36 24.29
C VAL A 495 -6.14 -7.43 24.21
N ALA A 496 -7.29 -7.16 24.83
CA ALA A 496 -8.45 -8.04 24.81
C ALA A 496 -9.61 -7.34 24.11
N VAL A 497 -9.94 -7.75 22.88
CA VAL A 497 -11.08 -7.19 22.14
C VAL A 497 -12.32 -8.05 22.38
N VAL A 498 -13.37 -7.47 22.98
CA VAL A 498 -14.54 -8.20 23.46
C VAL A 498 -15.65 -8.24 22.40
N GLY A 499 -16.07 -9.44 22.04
CA GLY A 499 -17.25 -9.70 21.21
C GLY A 499 -18.48 -9.94 22.09
N HIS A 500 -19.26 -8.87 22.28
CA HIS A 500 -20.52 -8.90 23.03
C HIS A 500 -21.60 -9.64 22.23
N THR A 501 -21.93 -10.86 22.67
CA THR A 501 -22.81 -11.77 21.92
C THR A 501 -24.19 -11.15 21.74
N TYR A 502 -24.79 -11.35 20.57
CA TYR A 502 -26.09 -10.80 20.16
C TYR A 502 -26.17 -9.28 19.94
N GLU A 503 -25.06 -8.55 20.08
CA GLU A 503 -24.99 -7.09 19.86
C GLU A 503 -24.22 -6.70 18.60
N ASN A 504 -23.77 -7.69 17.83
CA ASN A 504 -23.01 -7.51 16.60
C ASN A 504 -23.64 -8.30 15.44
N ALA A 505 -23.30 -7.92 14.21
CA ALA A 505 -23.83 -8.49 12.98
C ALA A 505 -23.62 -10.02 12.91
N GLY A 506 -22.54 -10.52 13.50
CA GLY A 506 -22.20 -11.93 13.44
C GLY A 506 -21.00 -12.30 14.30
N GLN A 507 -21.16 -13.34 15.10
CA GLN A 507 -20.09 -13.94 15.89
C GLN A 507 -20.11 -15.47 15.79
N SER A 508 -18.98 -16.04 15.37
CA SER A 508 -18.77 -17.49 15.34
C SER A 508 -18.19 -18.00 16.66
N PHE A 509 -18.68 -19.17 17.11
CA PHE A 509 -18.22 -19.85 18.31
C PHE A 509 -17.42 -21.13 17.96
N PRO A 510 -16.59 -21.64 18.89
CA PRO A 510 -15.77 -22.85 18.66
C PRO A 510 -16.58 -24.11 18.37
N ASP A 511 -17.84 -24.18 18.80
CA ASP A 511 -18.77 -25.28 18.54
C ASP A 511 -19.42 -25.21 17.13
N GLY A 512 -19.05 -24.23 16.31
CA GLY A 512 -19.60 -23.99 14.99
C GLY A 512 -20.90 -23.18 15.00
N ARG A 513 -21.43 -22.80 16.18
CA ARG A 513 -22.61 -21.95 16.28
C ARG A 513 -22.28 -20.53 15.82
N PHE A 514 -23.26 -19.91 15.18
CA PHE A 514 -23.21 -18.51 14.77
C PHE A 514 -24.32 -17.74 15.49
N ALA A 515 -23.95 -16.65 16.16
CA ALA A 515 -24.90 -15.72 16.77
C ALA A 515 -24.99 -14.45 15.92
N GLY A 516 -26.18 -14.13 15.42
CA GLY A 516 -26.49 -12.82 14.82
C GLY A 516 -26.85 -11.78 15.88
N CYS A 517 -27.41 -10.65 15.47
CA CYS A 517 -27.74 -9.54 16.36
C CYS A 517 -29.16 -9.64 16.93
N ALA A 518 -29.38 -10.37 18.04
CA ALA A 518 -30.72 -10.44 18.65
C ALA A 518 -31.16 -9.09 19.24
N SER A 519 -30.22 -8.25 19.70
CA SER A 519 -30.51 -6.91 20.20
C SER A 519 -30.98 -5.95 19.09
N CYS A 520 -30.72 -6.26 17.82
CA CYS A 520 -31.13 -5.42 16.69
C CYS A 520 -32.64 -5.42 16.47
N GLU A 521 -33.35 -6.44 16.98
CA GLU A 521 -34.81 -6.55 16.90
C GLU A 521 -35.52 -5.84 18.07
N VAL A 522 -34.76 -5.31 19.04
CA VAL A 522 -35.29 -4.60 20.21
C VAL A 522 -35.39 -3.10 19.89
N PRO A 523 -36.46 -2.39 20.31
CA PRO A 523 -36.54 -0.93 20.15
C PRO A 523 -35.36 -0.20 20.80
N HIS A 524 -34.73 0.70 20.06
CA HIS A 524 -33.55 1.48 20.48
C HIS A 524 -33.92 2.76 21.25
N ASP A 525 -34.71 2.62 22.31
CA ASP A 525 -35.01 3.72 23.24
C ASP A 525 -33.88 3.94 24.28
N ASP A 526 -34.00 4.96 25.13
CA ASP A 526 -32.96 5.28 26.13
C ASP A 526 -32.68 4.08 27.07
N ALA A 527 -33.71 3.31 27.42
CA ALA A 527 -33.58 2.14 28.29
C ALA A 527 -32.79 1.02 27.62
N PHE A 528 -32.91 0.85 26.30
CA PHE A 528 -32.07 -0.06 25.53
C PHE A 528 -30.59 0.32 25.66
N TRP A 529 -30.25 1.58 25.43
CA TRP A 529 -28.86 2.03 25.43
C TRP A 529 -28.23 1.95 26.82
N GLU A 530 -28.97 2.34 27.85
CA GLU A 530 -28.54 2.19 29.25
C GLU A 530 -28.29 0.71 29.60
N LYS A 531 -29.22 -0.18 29.24
CA LYS A 531 -29.08 -1.62 29.45
C LYS A 531 -27.86 -2.18 28.72
N LEU A 532 -27.61 -1.73 27.50
CA LEU A 532 -26.48 -2.18 26.70
C LEU A 532 -25.15 -1.74 27.32
N GLU A 533 -24.97 -0.46 27.67
CA GLU A 533 -23.73 0.04 28.28
C GLU A 533 -23.42 -0.65 29.62
N LEU A 534 -24.42 -0.79 30.49
CA LEU A 534 -24.28 -1.49 31.77
C LEU A 534 -23.99 -2.99 31.57
N GLY A 535 -24.62 -3.61 30.57
CA GLY A 535 -24.35 -4.99 30.19
C GLY A 535 -22.90 -5.19 29.75
N ARG A 536 -22.36 -4.27 28.94
CA ARG A 536 -20.96 -4.30 28.50
C ARG A 536 -19.98 -4.06 29.64
N ALA A 537 -20.29 -3.17 30.58
CA ALA A 537 -19.50 -2.98 31.79
C ALA A 537 -19.38 -4.28 32.63
N ALA A 538 -20.49 -5.01 32.77
CA ALA A 538 -20.50 -6.31 33.43
C ALA A 538 -19.71 -7.38 32.63
N ASP A 539 -19.83 -7.39 31.30
CA ASP A 539 -19.06 -8.27 30.43
C ASP A 539 -17.56 -8.03 30.56
N VAL A 540 -17.11 -6.77 30.58
CA VAL A 540 -15.69 -6.41 30.76
C VAL A 540 -15.19 -6.90 32.12
N SER A 541 -15.96 -6.67 33.19
CA SER A 541 -15.59 -7.14 34.54
C SER A 541 -15.41 -8.66 34.58
N PHE A 542 -16.29 -9.40 33.89
CA PHE A 542 -16.19 -10.86 33.75
C PHE A 542 -15.00 -11.31 32.89
N VAL A 543 -14.71 -10.61 31.79
CA VAL A 543 -13.51 -10.86 30.96
C VAL A 543 -12.24 -10.66 31.78
N LEU A 544 -12.14 -9.56 32.54
CA LEU A 544 -11.00 -9.29 33.42
C LEU A 544 -10.82 -10.41 34.45
N ASN A 545 -11.90 -10.82 35.13
CA ASN A 545 -11.87 -11.95 36.07
C ASN A 545 -11.37 -13.23 35.40
N SER A 546 -11.87 -13.53 34.20
CA SER A 546 -11.52 -14.76 33.48
C SER A 546 -10.06 -14.75 33.05
N LEU A 547 -9.57 -13.65 32.47
CA LEU A 547 -8.21 -13.56 31.95
C LEU A 547 -7.17 -13.59 33.08
N THR A 548 -7.38 -12.84 34.17
CA THR A 548 -6.44 -12.76 35.29
C THR A 548 -6.40 -14.02 36.16
N HIS A 549 -7.29 -14.99 35.94
CA HIS A 549 -7.30 -16.30 36.61
C HIS A 549 -7.14 -17.47 35.63
N SER A 550 -6.61 -17.21 34.44
CA SER A 550 -6.39 -18.21 33.40
C SER A 550 -4.89 -18.44 33.12
N LYS A 551 -4.59 -19.26 32.10
CA LYS A 551 -3.23 -19.40 31.55
C LYS A 551 -2.59 -18.08 31.10
N TRP A 552 -3.39 -17.04 30.88
CA TRP A 552 -2.93 -15.71 30.48
C TRP A 552 -2.50 -14.84 31.67
N ALA A 553 -2.82 -15.22 32.90
CA ALA A 553 -2.52 -14.44 34.10
C ALA A 553 -1.03 -14.05 34.24
N PRO A 554 -0.05 -14.92 33.97
CA PRO A 554 1.37 -14.53 34.05
C PRO A 554 1.79 -13.46 33.03
N LEU A 555 1.06 -13.33 31.93
CA LEU A 555 1.33 -12.33 30.89
C LEU A 555 0.77 -10.95 31.27
N ILE A 556 -0.24 -10.89 32.14
CA ILE A 556 -1.00 -9.67 32.45
C ILE A 556 -0.59 -9.11 33.80
N ASP A 557 -0.33 -7.81 33.85
CA ASP A 557 -0.25 -7.06 35.09
C ASP A 557 -1.62 -6.53 35.48
N SER A 558 -2.24 -7.17 36.47
CA SER A 558 -3.58 -6.81 36.95
C SER A 558 -3.66 -5.44 37.64
N SER A 559 -2.52 -4.79 37.92
CA SER A 559 -2.48 -3.43 38.46
C SER A 559 -2.50 -2.35 37.38
N ARG A 560 -2.23 -2.72 36.12
CA ARG A 560 -2.11 -1.82 34.96
C ARG A 560 -3.11 -2.23 33.88
N ILE A 561 -4.38 -1.89 34.11
CA ILE A 561 -5.47 -2.19 33.19
C ILE A 561 -6.06 -0.88 32.66
N GLY A 562 -6.19 -0.76 31.34
CA GLY A 562 -6.93 0.29 30.67
C GLY A 562 -8.13 -0.26 29.90
N MET A 563 -9.06 0.60 29.53
CA MET A 563 -10.14 0.27 28.61
C MET A 563 -10.32 1.39 27.60
N ALA A 564 -10.58 1.01 26.35
CA ALA A 564 -11.06 1.92 25.33
C ALA A 564 -12.13 1.24 24.49
N GLY A 565 -12.86 1.99 23.69
CA GLY A 565 -13.74 1.40 22.71
C GLY A 565 -14.22 2.42 21.69
N HIS A 566 -14.82 1.91 20.63
CA HIS A 566 -15.41 2.74 19.59
C HIS A 566 -16.92 2.81 19.76
N SER A 567 -17.52 3.99 19.51
CA SER A 567 -18.97 4.17 19.55
C SER A 567 -19.54 3.74 20.91
N ILE A 568 -20.59 2.93 20.94
CA ILE A 568 -21.15 2.41 22.20
C ILE A 568 -20.12 1.64 23.07
N GLY A 569 -19.08 1.06 22.46
CA GLY A 569 -17.98 0.44 23.19
C GLY A 569 -17.09 1.45 23.91
N GLY A 570 -16.93 2.64 23.32
CA GLY A 570 -16.28 3.80 23.94
C GLY A 570 -17.11 4.35 25.09
N ALA A 571 -18.39 4.58 24.85
CA ALA A 571 -19.35 5.04 25.86
C ALA A 571 -19.41 4.11 27.08
N SER A 572 -19.38 2.79 26.84
CA SER A 572 -19.36 1.75 27.89
C SER A 572 -18.11 1.80 28.78
N THR A 573 -17.07 2.55 28.42
CA THR A 573 -15.84 2.67 29.21
C THR A 573 -16.08 3.37 30.55
N ILE A 574 -16.94 4.39 30.60
CA ILE A 574 -17.29 5.09 31.84
C ILE A 574 -17.96 4.14 32.85
N PRO A 575 -19.09 3.48 32.53
CA PRO A 575 -19.73 2.56 33.47
C PRO A 575 -18.85 1.36 33.81
N ALA A 576 -18.01 0.87 32.89
CA ALA A 576 -17.03 -0.18 33.18
C ALA A 576 -16.00 0.26 34.22
N MET A 577 -15.45 1.48 34.07
CA MET A 577 -14.54 2.04 35.07
C MET A 577 -15.24 2.19 36.41
N VAL A 578 -16.44 2.77 36.46
CA VAL A 578 -17.21 2.93 37.70
C VAL A 578 -17.45 1.60 38.39
N ALA A 579 -17.84 0.56 37.64
CA ALA A 579 -18.11 -0.77 38.18
C ALA A 579 -16.84 -1.53 38.61
N ASP A 580 -15.70 -1.30 37.94
CA ASP A 580 -14.47 -2.05 38.17
C ASP A 580 -13.26 -1.13 38.44
N SER A 581 -12.86 -1.09 39.71
CA SER A 581 -11.71 -0.30 40.19
C SER A 581 -10.35 -0.74 39.63
N ARG A 582 -10.27 -1.93 38.99
CA ARG A 582 -9.04 -2.39 38.34
C ARG A 582 -8.71 -1.59 37.08
N ILE A 583 -9.72 -1.07 36.38
CA ILE A 583 -9.52 -0.23 35.20
C ILE A 583 -9.01 1.14 35.65
N LYS A 584 -7.76 1.46 35.32
CA LYS A 584 -7.03 2.64 35.80
C LYS A 584 -7.12 3.84 34.86
N ALA A 585 -7.37 3.62 33.57
CA ALA A 585 -7.48 4.66 32.56
C ALA A 585 -8.50 4.27 31.48
N GLY A 586 -9.30 5.22 31.02
CA GLY A 586 -10.38 5.01 30.05
C GLY A 586 -10.30 5.93 28.83
N MET A 587 -10.73 5.45 27.67
CA MET A 587 -10.93 6.29 26.50
C MET A 587 -12.24 5.96 25.78
N ASP A 588 -13.00 6.99 25.45
CA ASP A 588 -14.14 6.89 24.55
C ASP A 588 -13.74 7.40 23.16
N ILE A 589 -13.75 6.49 22.19
CA ILE A 589 -13.48 6.81 20.78
C ILE A 589 -14.83 6.97 20.08
N ASP A 590 -15.26 8.23 19.99
CA ASP A 590 -16.39 8.65 19.17
C ASP A 590 -17.75 8.02 19.54
N GLY A 591 -17.98 7.76 20.84
CA GLY A 591 -19.23 7.21 21.36
C GLY A 591 -20.09 8.22 22.11
N THR A 592 -21.39 8.24 21.84
CA THR A 592 -22.36 8.98 22.65
C THR A 592 -22.65 8.23 23.95
N THR A 593 -22.59 8.91 25.10
CA THR A 593 -22.74 8.28 26.42
C THR A 593 -24.18 8.34 26.95
N HIS A 594 -24.76 7.18 27.24
CA HIS A 594 -26.15 7.07 27.70
C HIS A 594 -26.23 6.90 29.22
N VAL A 595 -25.26 6.22 29.84
CA VAL A 595 -25.15 6.15 31.31
C VAL A 595 -24.39 7.38 31.81
N ALA A 596 -25.11 8.33 32.41
CA ALA A 596 -24.51 9.55 32.93
C ALA A 596 -23.50 9.27 34.06
N LEU A 597 -22.32 9.90 33.96
CA LEU A 597 -21.42 9.98 35.10
C LEU A 597 -22.04 10.91 36.14
N THR A 598 -22.14 10.46 37.39
CA THR A 598 -22.79 11.22 38.49
C THR A 598 -21.80 11.50 39.64
N PRO A 599 -22.07 12.46 40.53
CA PRO A 599 -21.22 12.75 41.69
C PRO A 599 -20.92 11.50 42.54
N PRO A 600 -19.68 11.35 43.08
CA PRO A 600 -18.60 12.34 43.14
C PRO A 600 -17.75 12.45 41.86
N GLY A 601 -18.17 11.82 40.77
CA GLY A 601 -17.44 11.83 39.49
C GLY A 601 -16.32 10.78 39.42
N LEU A 602 -15.47 10.91 38.40
CA LEU A 602 -14.39 9.95 38.11
C LEU A 602 -13.02 10.64 38.16
N SER A 603 -12.19 10.25 39.15
CA SER A 603 -10.85 10.81 39.35
C SER A 603 -9.75 10.09 38.57
N ARG A 604 -10.07 8.96 37.93
CA ARG A 604 -9.13 8.22 37.07
C ARG A 604 -9.00 8.89 35.70
N PRO A 605 -7.83 8.83 35.06
CA PRO A 605 -7.60 9.41 33.73
C PRO A 605 -8.62 8.97 32.69
N PHE A 606 -9.18 9.93 31.96
CA PHE A 606 -10.16 9.67 30.90
C PHE A 606 -9.92 10.54 29.66
N MET A 607 -10.07 9.99 28.46
CA MET A 607 -9.94 10.75 27.21
C MET A 607 -11.14 10.53 26.29
N PHE A 608 -11.62 11.61 25.70
CA PHE A 608 -12.54 11.60 24.57
C PHE A 608 -11.77 11.84 23.27
N LEU A 609 -12.02 11.02 22.25
CA LEU A 609 -11.46 11.16 20.90
C LEU A 609 -12.57 11.02 19.87
N GLY A 610 -13.01 12.11 19.26
CA GLY A 610 -14.17 12.15 18.37
C GLY A 610 -13.87 12.68 16.98
N HIS A 611 -14.79 12.47 16.04
CA HIS A 611 -14.78 13.22 14.79
C HIS A 611 -15.34 14.64 15.01
N GLN A 612 -14.89 15.58 14.18
CA GLN A 612 -15.38 16.95 14.23
C GLN A 612 -16.83 17.03 13.72
N LEU A 613 -17.79 17.35 14.60
CA LEU A 613 -19.22 17.45 14.28
C LEU A 613 -19.62 18.75 13.55
N GLY A 614 -18.89 19.85 13.77
CA GLY A 614 -19.18 21.17 13.19
C GLY A 614 -18.23 21.60 12.07
N GLU A 615 -18.47 22.78 11.47
CA GLU A 615 -17.51 23.38 10.51
C GLU A 615 -16.20 23.83 11.18
N THR A 616 -16.28 24.23 12.43
CA THR A 616 -15.14 24.57 13.30
C THR A 616 -14.91 23.47 14.33
N ALA A 617 -13.66 23.33 14.81
CA ALA A 617 -13.32 22.40 15.88
C ALA A 617 -13.97 22.82 17.21
N CYS A 618 -14.25 21.85 18.09
CA CYS A 618 -14.68 22.08 19.47
C CYS A 618 -15.94 22.94 19.61
N VAL A 619 -16.87 22.82 18.66
CA VAL A 619 -18.22 23.40 18.78
C VAL A 619 -18.99 22.59 19.83
N PRO A 620 -19.74 23.23 20.74
CA PRO A 620 -20.69 22.52 21.62
C PRO A 620 -21.58 21.62 20.76
N GLY A 621 -21.36 20.31 20.86
CA GLY A 621 -21.82 19.37 19.83
C GLY A 621 -22.31 18.06 20.41
N ASP A 622 -21.62 17.53 21.42
CA ASP A 622 -22.07 16.35 22.15
C ASP A 622 -22.48 16.72 23.59
N PRO A 623 -23.79 16.88 23.87
CA PRO A 623 -24.27 17.21 25.21
C PRO A 623 -23.98 16.11 26.24
N THR A 624 -23.73 14.87 25.78
CA THR A 624 -23.41 13.74 26.67
C THR A 624 -21.96 13.79 27.13
N TRP A 625 -21.03 14.17 26.25
CA TRP A 625 -19.64 14.40 26.62
C TRP A 625 -19.49 15.64 27.52
N GLU A 626 -20.21 16.73 27.26
CA GLU A 626 -20.20 17.91 28.13
C GLU A 626 -20.70 17.57 29.55
N ARG A 627 -21.79 16.80 29.65
CA ARG A 627 -22.33 16.30 30.91
C ARG A 627 -21.28 15.51 31.68
N ASP A 628 -20.62 14.56 31.04
CA ASP A 628 -19.67 13.66 31.72
C ASP A 628 -18.33 14.37 31.99
N TRP A 629 -17.89 15.26 31.10
CA TRP A 629 -16.71 16.10 31.29
C TRP A 629 -16.78 16.91 32.58
N ALA A 630 -17.95 17.45 32.92
CA ALA A 630 -18.16 18.16 34.19
C ALA A 630 -17.92 17.28 35.43
N GLN A 631 -18.02 15.96 35.30
CA GLN A 631 -17.87 14.98 36.37
C GLN A 631 -16.52 14.24 36.33
N LEU A 632 -15.66 14.50 35.34
CA LEU A 632 -14.28 14.00 35.32
C LEU A 632 -13.40 14.87 36.25
N THR A 633 -13.02 14.34 37.41
CA THR A 633 -12.28 15.09 38.45
C THR A 633 -10.76 14.88 38.40
N GLY A 634 -10.30 13.94 37.56
CA GLY A 634 -8.89 13.60 37.38
C GLY A 634 -8.27 14.21 36.12
N TRP A 635 -7.20 13.57 35.64
CA TRP A 635 -6.66 13.88 34.31
C TRP A 635 -7.72 13.63 33.24
N ARG A 636 -7.91 14.59 32.34
CA ARG A 636 -8.87 14.48 31.26
C ARG A 636 -8.41 15.18 29.99
N ARG A 637 -8.86 14.68 28.84
CA ARG A 637 -8.60 15.29 27.53
C ARG A 637 -9.78 15.05 26.60
N TRP A 638 -10.06 16.00 25.71
CA TRP A 638 -10.99 15.85 24.61
C TRP A 638 -10.29 16.30 23.33
N ALA A 639 -10.22 15.42 22.34
CA ALA A 639 -9.67 15.70 21.02
C ALA A 639 -10.70 15.46 19.91
N ASP A 640 -10.80 16.42 19.00
CA ASP A 640 -11.59 16.33 17.75
C ASP A 640 -10.67 16.08 16.55
N VAL A 641 -11.08 15.21 15.63
CA VAL A 641 -10.37 14.92 14.37
C VAL A 641 -11.15 15.46 13.17
N LYS A 642 -10.60 16.50 12.54
CA LYS A 642 -11.17 17.13 11.35
C LYS A 642 -11.16 16.19 10.15
N GLY A 643 -12.30 16.13 9.45
CA GLY A 643 -12.46 15.36 8.21
C GLY A 643 -12.62 13.86 8.42
N ALA A 644 -12.50 13.36 9.64
CA ALA A 644 -12.90 12.00 9.99
C ALA A 644 -14.43 11.89 10.06
N GLN A 645 -14.91 10.65 9.99
CA GLN A 645 -16.29 10.25 10.22
C GLN A 645 -16.32 9.10 11.23
N HIS A 646 -17.50 8.80 11.76
CA HIS A 646 -17.68 7.75 12.77
C HIS A 646 -16.97 6.42 12.45
N ALA A 647 -17.08 5.93 11.22
CA ALA A 647 -16.44 4.68 10.80
C ALA A 647 -14.90 4.74 10.69
N SER A 648 -14.33 5.94 10.55
CA SER A 648 -12.89 6.18 10.27
C SER A 648 -11.98 5.69 11.39
N PHE A 649 -12.49 5.61 12.62
CA PHE A 649 -11.76 5.17 13.80
C PHE A 649 -11.61 3.65 13.92
N THR A 650 -12.11 2.88 12.94
CA THR A 650 -12.11 1.42 12.97
C THR A 650 -11.64 0.82 11.63
N ASP A 651 -11.47 -0.50 11.63
CA ASP A 651 -11.16 -1.26 10.42
C ASP A 651 -12.31 -1.20 9.39
N VAL A 652 -13.53 -0.79 9.79
CA VAL A 652 -14.64 -0.53 8.85
C VAL A 652 -14.30 0.62 7.91
N GLY A 653 -13.72 1.70 8.42
CA GLY A 653 -13.27 2.82 7.60
C GLY A 653 -12.15 2.41 6.65
N LEU A 654 -11.18 1.63 7.14
CA LEU A 654 -10.07 1.11 6.32
C LEU A 654 -10.58 0.29 5.13
N VAL A 655 -11.44 -0.70 5.42
CA VAL A 655 -12.06 -1.54 4.40
C VAL A 655 -12.96 -0.72 3.47
N GLY A 656 -13.72 0.24 4.02
CA GLY A 656 -14.57 1.13 3.24
C GLY A 656 -13.79 1.94 2.20
N ASP A 657 -12.69 2.58 2.61
CA ASP A 657 -11.81 3.35 1.72
C ASP A 657 -11.24 2.46 0.59
N GLU A 658 -10.72 1.28 0.92
CA GLU A 658 -10.16 0.35 -0.07
C GLU A 658 -11.19 -0.15 -1.09
N LEU A 659 -12.45 -0.26 -0.66
CA LEU A 659 -13.58 -0.63 -1.52
C LEU A 659 -14.19 0.57 -2.26
N GLY A 660 -13.72 1.80 -1.99
CA GLY A 660 -14.25 3.02 -2.59
C GLY A 660 -15.64 3.38 -2.10
N VAL A 661 -15.98 3.02 -0.86
CA VAL A 661 -17.24 3.38 -0.21
C VAL A 661 -17.15 4.83 0.23
N ASP A 662 -18.03 5.69 -0.30
CA ASP A 662 -18.17 7.05 0.20
C ASP A 662 -19.07 7.04 1.44
N TYR A 663 -18.47 7.30 2.61
CA TYR A 663 -19.16 7.50 3.89
C TYR A 663 -18.99 8.93 4.43
N GLY A 664 -18.64 9.89 3.56
CA GLY A 664 -18.60 11.32 3.88
C GLY A 664 -17.31 11.81 4.56
N ALA A 665 -16.26 10.98 4.63
CA ALA A 665 -14.97 11.39 5.17
C ALA A 665 -14.20 12.27 4.17
N LYS A 666 -13.51 13.28 4.70
CA LYS A 666 -12.60 14.16 3.95
C LYS A 666 -11.13 13.81 4.17
N THR A 667 -10.86 12.97 5.15
CA THR A 667 -9.55 12.40 5.48
C THR A 667 -9.60 10.90 5.20
N THR A 668 -8.50 10.31 4.76
CA THR A 668 -8.44 8.85 4.54
C THR A 668 -8.50 8.09 5.86
N ALA A 669 -9.09 6.90 5.86
CA ALA A 669 -9.14 6.01 7.00
C ALA A 669 -7.75 5.63 7.50
N LEU A 670 -6.77 5.45 6.60
CA LEU A 670 -5.37 5.22 7.00
C LEU A 670 -4.82 6.38 7.84
N ARG A 671 -5.13 7.61 7.45
CA ARG A 671 -4.69 8.81 8.19
C ARG A 671 -5.42 8.94 9.52
N THR A 672 -6.72 8.67 9.57
CA THR A 672 -7.46 8.65 10.83
C THR A 672 -6.93 7.55 11.75
N GLN A 673 -6.63 6.36 11.25
CA GLN A 673 -6.03 5.28 12.02
C GLN A 673 -4.64 5.63 12.57
N GLU A 674 -3.81 6.32 11.79
CA GLU A 674 -2.53 6.85 12.28
C GLU A 674 -2.74 7.77 13.49
N ILE A 675 -3.70 8.69 13.41
CA ILE A 675 -4.07 9.60 14.50
C ILE A 675 -4.59 8.79 15.70
N THR A 676 -5.57 7.90 15.48
CA THR A 676 -6.17 7.06 16.55
C THR A 676 -5.10 6.28 17.28
N ARG A 677 -4.24 5.56 16.56
CA ARG A 677 -3.14 4.77 17.14
C ARG A 677 -2.19 5.66 17.95
N THR A 678 -1.80 6.82 17.43
CA THR A 678 -0.90 7.73 18.14
C THR A 678 -1.48 8.21 19.46
N TYR A 679 -2.73 8.68 19.48
CA TYR A 679 -3.36 9.19 20.71
C TYR A 679 -3.70 8.07 21.70
N VAL A 680 -4.14 6.91 21.23
CA VAL A 680 -4.44 5.75 22.09
C VAL A 680 -3.16 5.22 22.76
N ASN A 681 -2.08 5.00 21.99
CA ASN A 681 -0.79 4.60 22.58
C ASN A 681 -0.28 5.65 23.55
N ALA A 682 -0.31 6.92 23.15
CA ALA A 682 0.18 8.01 23.99
C ALA A 682 -0.54 8.06 25.34
N PHE A 683 -1.88 7.94 25.33
CA PHE A 683 -2.71 7.94 26.53
C PHE A 683 -2.36 6.77 27.46
N PHE A 684 -2.31 5.54 26.93
CA PHE A 684 -2.02 4.37 27.76
C PHE A 684 -0.56 4.28 28.21
N ASP A 685 0.39 4.80 27.43
CA ASP A 685 1.79 4.89 27.83
C ASP A 685 1.94 5.82 29.03
N GLN A 686 1.27 6.98 28.98
CA GLN A 686 1.29 7.93 30.09
C GLN A 686 0.65 7.36 31.35
N HIS A 687 -0.52 6.75 31.24
CA HIS A 687 -1.31 6.40 32.43
C HIS A 687 -1.12 4.98 32.94
N LEU A 688 -0.60 4.06 32.13
CA LEU A 688 -0.28 2.70 32.57
C LEU A 688 1.23 2.46 32.69
N ARG A 689 2.08 3.22 32.01
CA ARG A 689 3.55 3.04 32.07
C ARG A 689 4.31 4.23 32.64
N GLY A 690 3.66 5.36 32.86
CA GLY A 690 4.31 6.58 33.35
C GLY A 690 5.21 7.24 32.30
N GLU A 691 5.02 6.93 31.01
CA GLU A 691 5.79 7.49 29.91
C GLU A 691 5.13 8.76 29.40
N SER A 692 5.74 9.92 29.62
CA SER A 692 5.21 11.19 29.11
C SER A 692 5.22 11.23 27.59
N ARG A 693 4.10 11.67 27.00
CA ARG A 693 3.90 11.69 25.55
C ARG A 693 3.47 13.10 25.11
N PRO A 694 4.35 13.89 24.47
CA PRO A 694 4.08 15.30 24.14
C PRO A 694 2.86 15.53 23.24
N VAL A 695 2.46 14.53 22.46
CA VAL A 695 1.27 14.58 21.60
C VAL A 695 -0.02 14.68 22.42
N LEU A 696 0.00 14.28 23.70
CA LEU A 696 -1.12 14.54 24.58
C LEU A 696 -1.18 16.02 24.93
N ASP A 697 -0.07 16.73 25.13
CA ASP A 697 -0.06 18.11 25.63
C ASP A 697 -0.36 19.19 24.59
N ARG A 698 -0.06 18.91 23.33
CA ARG A 698 -0.39 19.78 22.18
C ARG A 698 -0.75 18.93 20.98
N PRO A 699 -1.65 19.39 20.08
CA PRO A 699 -2.01 18.62 18.90
C PRO A 699 -0.78 18.26 18.06
N GLY A 700 -0.57 16.95 17.83
CA GLY A 700 0.52 16.45 17.00
C GLY A 700 0.21 16.41 15.50
N TYR A 701 -1.03 16.72 15.13
CA TYR A 701 -1.59 16.55 13.80
C TYR A 701 -2.40 17.79 13.42
N PRO A 702 -2.31 18.30 12.18
CA PRO A 702 -3.11 19.45 11.74
C PRO A 702 -4.63 19.17 11.73
N GLU A 703 -5.02 17.91 11.68
CA GLU A 703 -6.41 17.46 11.77
C GLU A 703 -6.94 17.48 13.21
N VAL A 704 -6.05 17.48 14.21
CA VAL A 704 -6.47 17.34 15.61
C VAL A 704 -6.55 18.68 16.31
N SER A 705 -7.65 18.87 17.04
CA SER A 705 -7.85 20.00 17.95
C SER A 705 -8.16 19.48 19.35
N PHE A 706 -7.72 20.19 20.37
CA PHE A 706 -8.12 19.91 21.75
C PHE A 706 -9.26 20.81 22.17
N CYS A 707 -10.27 20.19 22.75
CA CYS A 707 -11.48 20.83 23.21
C CYS A 707 -11.45 20.91 24.72
N HIS A 708 -11.70 22.12 25.23
CA HIS A 708 -11.75 22.51 26.65
C HIS A 708 -10.53 22.22 27.54
#